data_AF-A0A1W1EA57-F1
#
_entry.id   AF-A0A1W1EA57-F1
#
_cell.length_a   1.000
_cell.length_b   1.000
_cell.length_c   1.000
_cell.angle_alpha   90.00
_cell.angle_beta   90.00
_cell.angle_gamma   90.00
#
_symmetry.space_group_name_H-M   'P 1'
#
loop_
_entity.id
_entity.type
_entity.pdbx_description
1 polymer ?
#
loop_
_entity_poly.entity_id
_entity_poly.type
_entity_poly.pdbx_seq_one_letter_code
_entity_poly.pdbx_strand_id
1 'polypeptide(L)'
;MPIKDVRISKIIPLRNEQNRSISAHNRAVKISVGKAYLLSRLKGLDAGYCYTYLVLDINMTNILPTQKVAVGEDGSSHPSSWIGESNENYTYKNAIPGYEVPNFANHLFVRLNGSHEMPMSPMTWALGKPLLPIDATSLYIDGNRSRSGMLLFRIPDKSIKSLSLHFYDTAYGHIDLPIIGTVKQHLSRVEVLPKYAPAKLSDAFGLGILGRRFDQMLAGTKAPKGTEYETLILAIDSKLNALLALDPQKRFRLKIDSPFGAWMLKPAPVTRYVPLGLYDALSLAPGSHNRFALVFEVPTLLKNAPQSLVVSLKGKDKEVPIEKTGTHPKPINVLAKGKAEGIALALNGLYRLDQLDGYSENYLLADVTLDEKEDGSAARLHTMLQLSSTPRNQEKENQNSDTPSAVSHRGLGNFSSKNANVDRFRSPDSKTESRVLGCDGMAPDGYKKRCLLLFDLDGYKAEEPLYLTSPIFSDFTYTVDLKQLKKLDNKAFPLLAKRQKLTKESWERSMQKVLKKIRQQRIAKGESVGREHKRTVSFESSKDIAKEVVPLSASYAGAQKMQQAKDFEDALKMLGKIRWIPAATEGAICSSETMFTQGWGTEYEMTNFLYRMLKVRHIKIDKGYYYLSKEGKKALASKANGIPLKYDKVPYLAWEENGESHSVVIPFLKDAAMLRAMLKDKSIRSPLGSKSAEIRMELYYEEKDIGTVSQVGGMAAALGGGSVSKQKRETLYSESFRLVSLSNMPVDVFFLKGKNKKGESIYTVRWYGPDGLDDEETDISADIVPKRLKIKCYNGMKYLDTYTFRFEKGQKLEDIFFTFAFSMPDISKDAIAMMDKEREKRFAHISKAAPLSQLQWTNRTKIYNFSLLQTLYEKTVQKKLNVSATRHKTPRVLMAMVEKRNGKLRSTLDLRSVEADVYGKKEDVHSFNLMDGLYSSKAEAASVPHGKDLFSLWMEKKRMFLTILPKKEYRSVALKMMKKNGFDKEVRERFESSDKVMIIPKDFSPKDGWLEIDPESYRLVSVLPNGMYGAMTETILTQENIETTTRYFLGLLIGSNIAVGSVINYALLGEETFEKLKAKSHKLAKVLGCYAKKFETAAGDPIRTAKSAAKDAIGKEGDAISNMIESTFDCKDGGDSDDDEKPKEYKDFVNFGKGIDHAISNYFKYMK
;
A
#
# COMPACT_ATOMS: atom_id res chain seq x y z
N MET A 1 -1.90 -4.11 33.53
CA MET A 1 -2.34 -5.22 32.67
C MET A 1 -3.88 -5.26 32.54
N PRO A 2 -4.57 -4.22 32.03
CA PRO A 2 -6.00 -4.34 31.75
C PRO A 2 -6.16 -4.73 30.27
N ILE A 3 -6.17 -6.02 29.98
CA ILE A 3 -6.47 -6.55 28.65
C ILE A 3 -7.84 -7.23 28.74
N LYS A 4 -8.81 -6.76 27.94
CA LYS A 4 -10.12 -7.45 27.81
C LYS A 4 -9.94 -8.84 27.20
N ASP A 5 -10.77 -9.79 27.65
CA ASP A 5 -10.82 -11.19 27.21
C ASP A 5 -9.57 -12.01 27.53
N VAL A 6 -9.09 -11.93 28.78
CA VAL A 6 -7.95 -12.70 29.30
C VAL A 6 -8.39 -13.55 30.50
N ARG A 7 -7.94 -14.81 30.54
CA ARG A 7 -8.08 -15.68 31.71
C ARG A 7 -6.69 -15.98 32.29
N ILE A 8 -6.37 -15.32 33.40
CA ILE A 8 -5.12 -15.51 34.14
C ILE A 8 -5.30 -16.72 35.07
N SER A 9 -4.43 -17.71 34.98
CA SER A 9 -4.41 -18.87 35.89
C SER A 9 -3.49 -18.64 37.08
N LYS A 10 -2.37 -17.92 36.92
CA LYS A 10 -1.43 -17.64 38.01
C LYS A 10 -0.61 -16.38 37.75
N ILE A 11 -0.25 -15.65 38.81
CA ILE A 11 0.73 -14.55 38.77
C ILE A 11 1.87 -14.92 39.69
N ILE A 12 3.10 -14.85 39.18
CA ILE A 12 4.33 -15.20 39.91
C ILE A 12 5.19 -13.93 39.99
N PRO A 13 5.38 -13.34 41.18
CA PRO A 13 6.35 -12.27 41.37
C PRO A 13 7.76 -12.85 41.23
N LEU A 14 8.59 -12.22 40.41
CA LEU A 14 9.96 -12.68 40.15
C LEU A 14 10.93 -11.74 40.83
N ARG A 15 11.43 -12.15 42.00
CA ARG A 15 12.37 -11.38 42.80
C ARG A 15 13.57 -12.24 43.18
N ASN A 16 14.75 -11.62 43.21
CA ASN A 16 15.98 -12.23 43.69
C ASN A 16 16.04 -12.20 45.23
N GLU A 17 17.11 -12.75 45.82
CA GLU A 17 17.31 -12.83 47.27
C GLU A 17 17.31 -11.47 47.98
N GLN A 18 17.61 -10.37 47.26
CA GLN A 18 17.52 -9.00 47.78
C GLN A 18 16.19 -8.29 47.46
N ASN A 19 15.14 -9.05 47.13
CA ASN A 19 13.80 -8.55 46.83
C ASN A 19 13.72 -7.60 45.60
N ARG A 20 14.71 -7.66 44.69
CA ARG A 20 14.79 -6.88 43.43
C ARG A 20 14.40 -7.76 42.23
N SER A 21 14.09 -7.16 41.08
CA SER A 21 13.81 -7.93 39.86
C SER A 21 15.01 -8.80 39.46
N ILE A 22 14.72 -10.02 39.00
CA ILE A 22 15.76 -10.96 38.56
C ILE A 22 16.39 -10.39 37.29
N SER A 23 17.71 -10.27 37.23
CA SER A 23 18.40 -9.68 36.08
C SER A 23 19.74 -10.35 35.78
N ALA A 24 20.10 -10.39 34.51
CA ALA A 24 21.44 -10.76 34.04
C ALA A 24 21.84 -9.83 32.89
N HIS A 25 23.12 -9.84 32.52
CA HIS A 25 23.64 -8.97 31.47
C HIS A 25 24.75 -9.66 30.69
N ASN A 26 24.94 -9.22 29.44
CA ASN A 26 26.15 -9.51 28.67
C ASN A 26 26.99 -8.22 28.55
N ARG A 27 27.80 -8.06 27.50
CA ARG A 27 28.61 -6.85 27.28
C ARG A 27 27.84 -5.67 26.67
N ALA A 28 26.60 -5.85 26.23
CA ALA A 28 25.82 -4.83 25.51
C ALA A 28 24.43 -4.55 26.11
N VAL A 29 23.79 -5.54 26.74
CA VAL A 29 22.44 -5.40 27.25
C VAL A 29 22.30 -6.05 28.63
N LYS A 30 21.58 -5.37 29.52
CA LYS A 30 21.06 -5.91 30.78
C LYS A 30 19.59 -6.24 30.61
N ILE A 31 19.20 -7.48 30.91
CA ILE A 31 17.82 -7.95 30.87
C ILE A 31 17.34 -8.15 32.31
N SER A 32 16.22 -7.53 32.68
CA SER A 32 15.54 -7.77 33.96
C SER A 32 14.10 -8.23 33.75
N VAL A 33 13.65 -9.14 34.61
CA VAL A 33 12.31 -9.73 34.58
C VAL A 33 11.62 -9.49 35.92
N GLY A 34 10.44 -8.88 35.88
CA GLY A 34 9.71 -8.47 37.09
C GLY A 34 8.59 -9.42 37.52
N LYS A 35 7.77 -9.87 36.56
CA LYS A 35 6.59 -10.71 36.82
C LYS A 35 6.43 -11.74 35.71
N ALA A 36 5.95 -12.93 36.08
CA ALA A 36 5.44 -13.93 35.17
C ALA A 36 3.93 -14.11 35.35
N TYR A 37 3.19 -14.22 34.25
CA TYR A 37 1.76 -14.51 34.25
C TYR A 37 1.52 -15.79 33.47
N LEU A 38 0.76 -16.72 34.05
CA LEU A 38 0.23 -17.87 33.32
C LEU A 38 -1.19 -17.56 32.87
N LEU A 39 -1.47 -17.75 31.58
CA LEU A 39 -2.79 -17.50 30.99
C LEU A 39 -3.26 -18.76 30.25
N SER A 40 -4.51 -19.16 30.50
CA SER A 40 -5.16 -20.21 29.71
C SER A 40 -5.82 -19.64 28.44
N ARG A 41 -6.21 -18.36 28.44
CA ARG A 41 -6.86 -17.67 27.32
C ARG A 41 -6.41 -16.21 27.16
N LEU A 42 -6.20 -15.77 25.92
CA LEU A 42 -5.88 -14.39 25.55
C LEU A 42 -6.65 -13.96 24.30
N LYS A 43 -7.41 -12.86 24.38
CA LYS A 43 -8.19 -12.31 23.25
C LYS A 43 -9.15 -13.32 22.60
N GLY A 44 -9.74 -14.18 23.42
CA GLY A 44 -10.65 -15.23 22.96
C GLY A 44 -9.98 -16.48 22.37
N LEU A 45 -8.64 -16.55 22.36
CA LEU A 45 -7.88 -17.72 21.92
C LEU A 45 -7.31 -18.48 23.12
N ASP A 46 -7.66 -19.77 23.25
CA ASP A 46 -7.06 -20.67 24.22
C ASP A 46 -5.63 -21.06 23.81
N ALA A 47 -4.76 -21.40 24.76
CA ALA A 47 -3.39 -21.84 24.48
C ALA A 47 -3.29 -23.19 23.75
N GLY A 48 -4.42 -23.90 23.59
CA GLY A 48 -4.51 -25.23 23.00
C GLY A 48 -4.43 -26.35 24.04
N TYR A 49 -4.81 -27.56 23.65
CA TYR A 49 -4.79 -28.73 24.53
C TYR A 49 -3.37 -29.02 25.03
N CYS A 50 -3.18 -29.15 26.35
CA CYS A 50 -1.88 -29.35 27.04
C CYS A 50 -0.88 -28.18 26.99
N TYR A 51 -1.32 -26.96 26.70
CA TYR A 51 -0.46 -25.76 26.69
C TYR A 51 -1.05 -24.63 27.54
N THR A 52 -0.17 -23.78 28.06
CA THR A 52 -0.52 -22.51 28.71
C THR A 52 0.35 -21.38 28.14
N TYR A 53 -0.13 -20.15 28.17
CA TYR A 53 0.70 -18.99 27.83
C TYR A 53 1.48 -18.55 29.07
N LEU A 54 2.78 -18.34 28.91
CA LEU A 54 3.65 -17.66 29.86
C LEU A 54 3.92 -16.25 29.36
N VAL A 55 3.52 -15.24 30.12
CA VAL A 55 3.84 -13.84 29.84
C VAL A 55 4.90 -13.36 30.81
N LEU A 56 6.01 -12.83 30.29
CA LEU A 56 7.08 -12.24 31.09
C LEU A 56 7.05 -10.71 30.92
N ASP A 57 7.12 -10.00 32.04
CA ASP A 57 7.34 -8.56 32.07
C ASP A 57 8.84 -8.28 32.09
N ILE A 58 9.36 -7.74 30.98
CA ILE A 58 10.79 -7.65 30.70
C ILE A 58 11.20 -6.20 30.49
N ASN A 59 12.39 -5.85 30.99
CA ASN A 59 13.09 -4.63 30.67
C ASN A 59 14.49 -4.94 30.13
N MET A 60 14.83 -4.36 28.97
CA MET A 60 16.15 -4.48 28.35
C MET A 60 16.81 -3.10 28.36
N THR A 61 18.00 -3.00 28.94
CA THR A 61 18.77 -1.76 29.09
C THR A 61 20.07 -1.88 28.31
N ASN A 62 20.33 -0.93 27.41
CA ASN A 62 21.61 -0.84 26.71
C ASN A 62 22.71 -0.40 27.69
N ILE A 63 23.75 -1.21 27.81
CA ILE A 63 24.90 -1.03 28.72
C ILE A 63 26.23 -1.00 27.95
N LEU A 64 26.21 -0.73 26.64
CA LEU A 64 27.43 -0.55 25.86
C LEU A 64 28.29 0.58 26.45
N PRO A 65 29.63 0.45 26.44
CA PRO A 65 30.51 1.50 26.92
C PRO A 65 30.50 2.72 25.97
N THR A 66 30.87 3.88 26.51
CA THR A 66 31.11 5.07 25.70
C THR A 66 32.26 4.80 24.72
N GLN A 67 32.03 5.06 23.45
CA GLN A 67 33.05 4.92 22.41
C GLN A 67 32.93 6.08 21.40
N LYS A 68 33.99 6.29 20.62
CA LYS A 68 34.02 7.33 19.58
C LYS A 68 33.07 6.91 18.45
N VAL A 69 31.94 7.58 18.33
CA VAL A 69 30.92 7.32 17.31
C VAL A 69 30.87 8.47 16.31
N ALA A 70 30.75 8.12 15.03
CA ALA A 70 30.43 9.07 13.99
C ALA A 70 28.97 9.52 14.18
N VAL A 71 28.76 10.80 14.45
CA VAL A 71 27.45 11.41 14.58
C VAL A 71 27.18 12.16 13.28
N GLY A 72 26.18 11.72 12.53
CA GLY A 72 25.66 12.47 11.40
C GLY A 72 25.02 13.79 11.86
N GLU A 73 24.81 14.74 10.97
CA GLU A 73 24.17 16.03 11.30
C GLU A 73 22.75 15.87 11.93
N ASP A 74 22.13 14.69 11.80
CA ASP A 74 20.83 14.33 12.39
C ASP A 74 20.88 13.76 13.81
N GLY A 75 22.09 13.64 14.42
CA GLY A 75 22.27 13.14 15.78
C GLY A 75 22.22 11.61 15.92
N SER A 76 22.11 10.86 14.82
CA SER A 76 22.14 9.39 14.86
C SER A 76 23.59 8.87 14.97
N SER A 77 23.80 7.86 15.81
CA SER A 77 25.09 7.24 16.08
C SER A 77 25.12 5.80 15.53
N HIS A 78 25.98 5.52 14.55
CA HIS A 78 26.14 4.18 13.97
C HIS A 78 27.60 3.69 14.08
N PRO A 79 27.88 2.43 14.52
CA PRO A 79 29.25 1.97 14.80
C PRO A 79 30.09 1.49 13.59
N SER A 80 29.75 1.83 12.34
CA SER A 80 30.34 1.17 11.16
C SER A 80 31.57 1.85 10.54
N SER A 81 32.30 2.71 11.25
CA SER A 81 33.49 3.39 10.73
C SER A 81 34.82 2.61 10.86
N TRP A 82 34.79 1.30 11.09
CA TRP A 82 36.03 0.50 11.15
C TRP A 82 36.18 -0.31 9.86
N ILE A 83 37.12 0.15 9.02
CA ILE A 83 37.66 -0.46 7.79
C ILE A 83 36.98 0.02 6.49
N GLY A 84 37.52 1.11 5.93
CA GLY A 84 37.33 1.53 4.53
C GLY A 84 37.12 3.04 4.37
N GLU A 85 38.01 3.70 3.62
CA GLU A 85 38.15 5.16 3.50
C GLU A 85 37.00 5.90 2.77
N SER A 86 36.79 7.14 3.27
CA SER A 86 36.22 8.39 2.72
C SER A 86 34.87 8.44 1.96
N ASN A 87 33.92 9.22 2.53
CA ASN A 87 33.74 10.63 2.13
C ASN A 87 32.96 11.43 3.21
N GLU A 88 33.24 12.73 3.23
CA GLU A 88 33.22 13.67 4.36
C GLU A 88 31.83 14.18 4.80
N ASN A 89 31.56 14.06 6.12
CA ASN A 89 31.01 15.08 7.05
C ASN A 89 30.33 14.37 8.24
N TYR A 90 31.14 13.78 9.12
CA TYR A 90 30.70 13.24 10.41
C TYR A 90 31.40 13.99 11.54
N THR A 91 30.65 14.42 12.55
CA THR A 91 31.27 14.88 13.80
C THR A 91 31.46 13.68 14.71
N TYR A 92 32.69 13.39 15.08
CA TYR A 92 32.99 12.28 15.99
C TYR A 92 32.79 12.76 17.43
N LYS A 93 31.88 12.11 18.16
CA LYS A 93 31.65 12.37 19.59
C LYS A 93 31.79 11.07 20.38
N ASN A 94 32.21 11.18 21.63
CA ASN A 94 32.18 10.05 22.55
C ASN A 94 30.74 9.86 23.05
N ALA A 95 30.08 8.78 22.64
CA ALA A 95 28.72 8.45 23.08
C ALA A 95 28.53 6.92 23.18
N ILE A 96 27.47 6.51 23.87
CA ILE A 96 27.06 5.10 23.94
C ILE A 96 26.25 4.80 22.66
N PRO A 97 26.68 3.85 21.80
CA PRO A 97 25.96 3.52 20.58
C PRO A 97 24.61 2.85 20.88
N GLY A 98 23.68 2.93 19.93
CA GLY A 98 22.45 2.13 19.99
C GLY A 98 22.72 0.63 19.83
N TYR A 99 21.89 -0.19 20.48
CA TYR A 99 21.95 -1.65 20.44
C TYR A 99 20.75 -2.21 19.66
N GLU A 100 21.01 -3.03 18.64
CA GLU A 100 19.98 -3.66 17.81
C GLU A 100 20.02 -5.18 17.95
N VAL A 101 18.86 -5.79 18.19
CA VAL A 101 18.65 -7.24 18.12
C VAL A 101 17.81 -7.55 16.86
N PRO A 102 18.40 -8.08 15.78
CA PRO A 102 17.65 -8.49 14.60
C PRO A 102 16.81 -9.73 14.91
N ASN A 103 15.67 -9.89 14.23
CA ASN A 103 14.77 -11.05 14.37
C ASN A 103 14.63 -11.58 15.81
N PHE A 104 14.18 -10.72 16.71
CA PHE A 104 14.19 -10.87 18.17
C PHE A 104 13.67 -12.23 18.66
N ALA A 105 12.70 -12.83 17.97
CA ALA A 105 12.15 -14.16 18.31
C ALA A 105 13.19 -15.29 18.26
N ASN A 106 14.23 -15.15 17.44
CA ASN A 106 15.33 -16.12 17.30
C ASN A 106 16.47 -15.90 18.29
N HIS A 107 16.41 -14.82 19.06
CA HIS A 107 17.42 -14.46 20.04
C HIS A 107 16.94 -14.72 21.46
N LEU A 108 15.63 -14.90 21.70
CA LEU A 108 15.09 -15.02 23.04
C LEU A 108 14.16 -16.22 23.20
N PHE A 109 14.54 -17.13 24.11
CA PHE A 109 13.84 -18.39 24.37
C PHE A 109 13.58 -18.59 25.86
N VAL A 110 12.56 -19.37 26.18
CA VAL A 110 12.35 -19.89 27.53
C VAL A 110 12.52 -21.40 27.58
N ARG A 111 12.98 -21.92 28.72
CA ARG A 111 13.09 -23.36 28.98
C ARG A 111 12.32 -23.72 30.24
N LEU A 112 11.49 -24.76 30.16
CA LEU A 112 10.66 -25.23 31.28
C LEU A 112 11.16 -26.60 31.74
N ASN A 113 11.51 -26.76 33.01
CA ASN A 113 11.92 -28.05 33.60
C ASN A 113 13.06 -28.74 32.83
N GLY A 114 13.98 -27.96 32.25
CA GLY A 114 15.05 -28.52 31.40
C GLY A 114 14.57 -29.06 30.04
N SER A 115 13.38 -28.67 29.58
CA SER A 115 12.86 -29.01 28.25
C SER A 115 13.69 -28.42 27.10
N HIS A 116 13.21 -28.57 25.88
CA HIS A 116 13.71 -27.76 24.75
C HIS A 116 13.41 -26.27 24.95
N GLU A 117 14.11 -25.43 24.19
CA GLU A 117 13.92 -23.99 24.12
C GLU A 117 12.65 -23.63 23.33
N MET A 118 11.85 -22.73 23.89
CA MET A 118 10.59 -22.29 23.31
C MET A 118 10.69 -20.81 22.96
N PRO A 119 10.50 -20.43 21.67
CA PRO A 119 10.66 -19.05 21.24
C PRO A 119 9.48 -18.17 21.67
N MET A 120 9.66 -16.86 21.54
CA MET A 120 8.58 -15.88 21.67
C MET A 120 7.43 -16.20 20.70
N SER A 121 6.20 -16.21 21.21
CA SER A 121 4.99 -16.41 20.41
C SER A 121 4.53 -15.09 19.75
N PRO A 122 4.03 -15.13 18.49
CA PRO A 122 3.40 -13.97 17.83
C PRO A 122 2.21 -13.38 18.61
N MET A 123 1.55 -14.16 19.48
CA MET A 123 0.51 -13.67 20.38
C MET A 123 1.01 -12.62 21.38
N THR A 124 2.32 -12.39 21.49
CA THR A 124 2.92 -11.25 22.19
C THR A 124 2.28 -9.93 21.75
N TRP A 125 2.01 -9.72 20.46
CA TRP A 125 1.42 -8.47 19.99
C TRP A 125 0.00 -8.22 20.48
N ALA A 126 -0.71 -9.26 20.92
CA ALA A 126 -2.04 -9.16 21.50
C ALA A 126 -2.03 -8.64 22.95
N LEU A 127 -0.85 -8.54 23.57
CA LEU A 127 -0.69 -7.99 24.90
C LEU A 127 -0.94 -6.47 24.90
N GLY A 128 -1.27 -5.92 26.08
CA GLY A 128 -1.57 -4.49 26.22
C GLY A 128 -0.35 -3.59 26.04
N LYS A 129 0.84 -4.08 26.41
CA LYS A 129 2.10 -3.34 26.27
C LYS A 129 3.22 -4.30 25.82
N PRO A 130 3.18 -4.78 24.57
CA PRO A 130 4.20 -5.69 24.06
C PRO A 130 5.57 -5.00 24.03
N LEU A 131 6.66 -5.74 24.25
CA LEU A 131 8.03 -5.20 24.17
C LEU A 131 8.35 -4.69 22.74
N LEU A 132 7.85 -5.43 21.75
CA LEU A 132 7.95 -5.13 20.33
C LEU A 132 6.63 -4.51 19.81
N PRO A 133 6.69 -3.50 18.93
CA PRO A 133 5.52 -3.01 18.20
C PRO A 133 4.90 -4.14 17.38
N ILE A 134 3.62 -4.00 17.01
CA ILE A 134 2.93 -4.99 16.18
C ILE A 134 3.66 -5.16 14.84
N ASP A 135 3.87 -6.41 14.43
CA ASP A 135 4.60 -6.84 13.22
C ASP A 135 6.12 -6.53 13.21
N ALA A 136 6.68 -5.96 14.27
CA ALA A 136 8.12 -5.69 14.36
C ALA A 136 8.92 -6.98 14.62
N THR A 137 9.98 -7.18 13.84
CA THR A 137 10.88 -8.34 13.95
C THR A 137 12.19 -7.99 14.66
N SER A 138 12.65 -6.74 14.68
CA SER A 138 13.87 -6.31 15.39
C SER A 138 13.57 -5.44 16.61
N LEU A 139 14.49 -5.44 17.59
CA LEU A 139 14.46 -4.58 18.76
C LEU A 139 15.64 -3.61 18.72
N TYR A 140 15.37 -2.32 18.55
CA TYR A 140 16.36 -1.26 18.73
C TYR A 140 16.23 -0.60 20.11
N ILE A 141 17.37 -0.35 20.76
CA ILE A 141 17.51 0.33 22.06
C ILE A 141 18.59 1.42 21.92
N ASP A 142 18.18 2.69 22.01
CA ASP A 142 19.11 3.82 21.98
C ASP A 142 20.19 3.72 23.07
N GLY A 143 21.31 4.44 22.89
CA GLY A 143 22.37 4.55 23.88
C GLY A 143 21.85 4.98 25.26
N ASN A 144 22.24 4.25 26.31
CA ASN A 144 21.83 4.50 27.70
C ASN A 144 20.30 4.53 27.94
N ARG A 145 19.49 3.98 27.02
CA ARG A 145 18.04 3.84 27.20
C ARG A 145 17.67 2.42 27.61
N SER A 146 16.47 2.31 28.17
CA SER A 146 15.83 1.05 28.50
C SER A 146 14.51 0.91 27.75
N ARG A 147 14.19 -0.31 27.36
CA ARG A 147 12.93 -0.65 26.71
C ARG A 147 12.22 -1.71 27.54
N SER A 148 11.03 -1.36 28.03
CA SER A 148 10.23 -2.25 28.88
C SER A 148 8.93 -2.63 28.20
N GLY A 149 8.52 -3.89 28.37
CA GLY A 149 7.26 -4.41 27.84
C GLY A 149 7.14 -5.90 28.10
N MET A 150 6.02 -6.46 27.63
CA MET A 150 5.67 -7.86 27.88
C MET A 150 5.99 -8.73 26.67
N LEU A 151 6.43 -9.95 26.93
CA LEU A 151 6.61 -11.02 25.95
C LEU A 151 5.78 -12.23 26.32
N LEU A 152 5.25 -12.95 25.34
CA LEU A 152 4.46 -14.16 25.54
C LEU A 152 5.14 -15.37 24.90
N PHE A 153 5.16 -16.48 25.63
CA PHE A 153 5.66 -17.78 25.21
C PHE A 153 4.53 -18.81 25.36
N ARG A 154 4.44 -19.79 24.46
CA ARG A 154 3.51 -20.92 24.59
C ARG A 154 4.30 -22.09 25.18
N ILE A 155 3.98 -22.48 26.41
CA ILE A 155 4.70 -23.52 27.15
C ILE A 155 3.78 -24.71 27.46
N PRO A 156 4.31 -25.93 27.64
CA PRO A 156 3.50 -27.07 28.10
C PRO A 156 2.81 -26.78 29.43
N ASP A 157 1.57 -27.21 29.58
CA ASP A 157 0.81 -27.10 30.83
C ASP A 157 1.28 -28.16 31.83
N LYS A 158 2.45 -27.91 32.43
CA LYS A 158 3.09 -28.76 33.44
C LYS A 158 3.50 -27.92 34.64
N SER A 159 3.59 -28.55 35.82
CA SER A 159 4.11 -27.89 37.03
C SER A 159 5.51 -27.31 36.79
N ILE A 160 5.72 -26.02 37.08
CA ILE A 160 7.00 -25.34 36.89
C ILE A 160 7.94 -25.66 38.05
N LYS A 161 8.87 -26.59 37.84
CA LYS A 161 9.99 -26.92 38.76
C LYS A 161 11.21 -26.03 38.49
N SER A 162 11.49 -25.76 37.21
CA SER A 162 12.48 -24.76 36.80
C SER A 162 12.03 -23.99 35.56
N LEU A 163 12.41 -22.71 35.47
CA LEU A 163 12.14 -21.82 34.33
C LEU A 163 13.37 -20.95 34.10
N SER A 164 13.84 -20.84 32.85
CA SER A 164 14.93 -19.96 32.48
C SER A 164 14.67 -19.22 31.19
N LEU A 165 15.25 -18.03 31.08
CA LEU A 165 15.24 -17.19 29.88
C LEU A 165 16.65 -17.18 29.29
N HIS A 166 16.73 -17.51 28.00
CA HIS A 166 17.99 -17.62 27.27
C HIS A 166 17.99 -16.56 26.16
N PHE A 167 18.97 -15.65 26.21
CA PHE A 167 19.18 -14.64 25.20
C PHE A 167 20.49 -14.90 24.45
N TYR A 168 20.39 -15.23 23.17
CA TYR A 168 21.53 -15.54 22.32
C TYR A 168 22.01 -14.31 21.59
N ASP A 169 23.11 -13.72 22.04
CA ASP A 169 23.83 -12.67 21.32
C ASP A 169 25.26 -13.12 21.03
N THR A 170 25.59 -13.26 19.75
CA THR A 170 26.89 -13.75 19.30
C THR A 170 27.96 -12.67 19.27
N ALA A 171 27.59 -11.39 19.26
CA ALA A 171 28.52 -10.27 19.25
C ALA A 171 28.99 -9.92 20.67
N TYR A 172 28.07 -9.96 21.64
CA TYR A 172 28.33 -9.48 23.00
C TYR A 172 28.24 -10.55 24.10
N GLY A 173 27.96 -11.80 23.73
CA GLY A 173 27.86 -12.96 24.61
C GLY A 173 26.42 -13.28 25.00
N HIS A 174 26.13 -14.56 25.24
CA HIS A 174 24.80 -15.03 25.59
C HIS A 174 24.44 -14.71 27.05
N ILE A 175 23.15 -14.60 27.36
CA ILE A 175 22.63 -14.44 28.71
C ILE A 175 21.76 -15.66 29.02
N ASP A 176 22.12 -16.41 30.06
CA ASP A 176 21.30 -17.44 30.65
C ASP A 176 20.76 -16.93 31.99
N LEU A 177 19.46 -16.67 32.06
CA LEU A 177 18.81 -16.13 33.25
C LEU A 177 17.90 -17.19 33.88
N PRO A 178 18.29 -17.83 35.00
CA PRO A 178 17.37 -18.64 35.78
C PRO A 178 16.29 -17.75 36.38
N ILE A 179 15.02 -18.05 36.08
CA ILE A 179 13.86 -17.33 36.58
C ILE A 179 13.25 -18.06 37.80
N ILE A 180 13.15 -19.39 37.73
CA ILE A 180 12.66 -20.27 38.81
C ILE A 180 13.57 -21.50 38.88
N GLY A 181 14.02 -21.87 40.08
CA GLY A 181 14.86 -23.06 40.31
C GLY A 181 16.30 -22.94 39.76
N THR A 182 17.10 -23.99 39.95
CA THR A 182 18.48 -24.08 39.44
C THR A 182 18.52 -24.69 38.04
N VAL A 183 19.32 -24.10 37.15
CA VAL A 183 19.43 -24.50 35.74
C VAL A 183 20.81 -25.10 35.51
N LYS A 184 20.88 -26.34 35.01
CA LYS A 184 22.13 -26.88 34.47
C LYS A 184 22.39 -26.21 33.12
N GLN A 185 23.47 -25.42 33.03
CA GLN A 185 23.92 -24.83 31.76
C GLN A 185 24.15 -25.93 30.74
N HIS A 186 23.57 -25.78 29.54
CA HIS A 186 23.81 -26.67 28.41
C HIS A 186 23.94 -25.79 27.17
N LEU A 187 25.12 -25.23 26.96
CA LEU A 187 25.51 -24.73 25.64
C LEU A 187 25.86 -25.96 24.81
N SER A 188 25.08 -26.23 23.77
CA SER A 188 25.36 -27.34 22.87
C SER A 188 26.74 -27.13 22.22
N ARG A 189 27.70 -28.04 22.45
CA ARG A 189 28.99 -28.04 21.76
C ARG A 189 28.77 -28.34 20.27
N VAL A 190 29.30 -27.47 19.40
CA VAL A 190 29.34 -27.63 17.95
C VAL A 190 30.77 -28.07 17.58
N GLU A 191 30.94 -29.02 16.65
CA GLU A 191 32.25 -29.32 16.09
C GLU A 191 32.71 -28.12 15.25
N VAL A 192 33.82 -27.49 15.66
CA VAL A 192 34.39 -26.33 14.99
C VAL A 192 35.04 -26.82 13.68
N LEU A 193 34.57 -26.33 12.55
CA LEU A 193 35.17 -26.64 11.24
C LEU A 193 36.48 -25.82 11.05
N PRO A 194 37.42 -26.29 10.20
CA PRO A 194 38.63 -25.53 9.87
C PRO A 194 38.29 -24.11 9.38
N LYS A 195 39.08 -23.10 9.77
CA LYS A 195 38.89 -21.71 9.34
C LYS A 195 39.18 -21.57 7.84
N TYR A 196 38.15 -21.67 7.00
CA TYR A 196 38.23 -21.24 5.60
C TYR A 196 38.00 -19.73 5.50
N ALA A 197 38.60 -19.08 4.50
CA ALA A 197 38.23 -17.70 4.17
C ALA A 197 36.73 -17.67 3.78
N PRO A 198 35.95 -16.69 4.26
CA PRO A 198 34.54 -16.56 3.90
C PRO A 198 34.37 -16.57 2.37
N ALA A 199 33.47 -17.40 1.87
CA ALA A 199 33.14 -17.42 0.46
C ALA A 199 32.54 -16.06 0.07
N LYS A 200 33.17 -15.40 -0.91
CA LYS A 200 32.69 -14.13 -1.44
C LYS A 200 31.44 -14.39 -2.29
N LEU A 201 30.27 -14.11 -1.71
CA LEU A 201 29.00 -14.18 -2.43
C LEU A 201 28.87 -13.00 -3.42
N SER A 202 29.40 -11.83 -3.03
CA SER A 202 29.54 -10.63 -3.88
C SER A 202 30.60 -9.68 -3.28
N ASP A 203 30.86 -8.52 -3.90
CA ASP A 203 31.71 -7.46 -3.29
C ASP A 203 31.20 -7.00 -1.92
N ALA A 204 29.91 -7.15 -1.69
CA ALA A 204 29.17 -6.67 -0.53
C ALA A 204 28.96 -7.72 0.57
N PHE A 205 29.11 -9.03 0.30
CA PHE A 205 28.67 -10.08 1.22
C PHE A 205 29.62 -11.28 1.25
N GLY A 206 29.93 -11.73 2.46
CA GLY A 206 30.68 -12.96 2.74
C GLY A 206 29.80 -14.01 3.43
N LEU A 207 30.04 -15.28 3.12
CA LEU A 207 29.42 -16.42 3.79
C LEU A 207 30.49 -17.40 4.26
N GLY A 208 30.52 -17.68 5.56
CA GLY A 208 31.35 -18.72 6.16
C GLY A 208 30.50 -19.84 6.75
N ILE A 209 30.99 -21.08 6.69
CA ILE A 209 30.43 -22.21 7.43
C ILE A 209 31.32 -22.42 8.65
N LEU A 210 30.78 -22.18 9.84
CA LEU A 210 31.53 -22.15 11.10
C LEU A 210 31.57 -23.51 11.80
N GLY A 211 30.59 -24.36 11.55
CA GLY A 211 30.44 -25.64 12.23
C GLY A 211 29.31 -26.47 11.67
N ARG A 212 29.35 -27.77 11.95
CA ARG A 212 28.27 -28.71 11.62
C ARG A 212 27.95 -29.61 12.82
N ARG A 213 26.74 -30.18 12.85
CA ARG A 213 26.32 -31.16 13.86
C ARG A 213 25.19 -32.05 13.32
N PHE A 214 25.15 -33.29 13.76
CA PHE A 214 24.08 -34.23 13.46
C PHE A 214 23.28 -34.59 14.71
N ASP A 215 21.95 -34.50 14.63
CA ASP A 215 21.05 -34.82 15.74
C ASP A 215 19.89 -35.73 15.30
N GLN A 216 19.55 -36.71 16.12
CA GLN A 216 18.34 -37.54 15.95
C GLN A 216 17.07 -36.85 16.47
N MET A 217 17.23 -35.88 17.37
CA MET A 217 16.14 -35.11 17.97
C MET A 217 16.54 -33.65 18.06
N LEU A 218 15.72 -32.75 17.51
CA LEU A 218 15.98 -31.33 17.46
C LEU A 218 14.68 -30.55 17.69
N ALA A 219 14.74 -29.53 18.56
CA ALA A 219 13.59 -28.70 18.94
C ALA A 219 12.32 -29.51 19.33
N GLY A 220 12.49 -30.64 20.04
CA GLY A 220 11.39 -31.50 20.46
C GLY A 220 10.82 -32.42 19.37
N THR A 221 11.40 -32.40 18.16
CA THR A 221 10.99 -33.23 17.03
C THR A 221 12.03 -34.30 16.72
N LYS A 222 11.60 -35.54 16.44
CA LYS A 222 12.50 -36.61 15.99
C LYS A 222 12.68 -36.54 14.48
N ALA A 223 13.91 -36.74 14.01
CA ALA A 223 14.19 -36.82 12.58
C ALA A 223 13.36 -37.95 11.92
N PRO A 224 12.93 -37.79 10.66
CA PRO A 224 12.27 -38.86 9.93
C PRO A 224 13.05 -40.18 9.96
N LYS A 225 12.31 -41.30 9.96
CA LYS A 225 12.92 -42.64 9.97
C LYS A 225 13.91 -42.77 8.80
N GLY A 226 15.15 -43.14 9.09
CA GLY A 226 16.24 -43.26 8.10
C GLY A 226 17.00 -41.96 7.81
N THR A 227 16.74 -40.87 8.54
CA THR A 227 17.46 -39.59 8.40
C THR A 227 18.02 -39.10 9.73
N GLU A 228 18.94 -38.15 9.64
CA GLU A 228 19.41 -37.30 10.74
C GLU A 228 19.20 -35.83 10.40
N TYR A 229 19.03 -34.98 11.41
CA TYR A 229 19.09 -33.55 11.21
C TYR A 229 20.55 -33.09 11.15
N GLU A 230 20.97 -32.60 10.00
CA GLU A 230 22.26 -31.93 9.84
C GLU A 230 22.08 -30.43 10.06
N THR A 231 22.67 -29.90 11.13
CA THR A 231 22.67 -28.47 11.45
C THR A 231 23.97 -27.84 11.00
N LEU A 232 23.90 -26.88 10.08
CA LEU A 232 25.02 -26.04 9.66
C LEU A 232 24.96 -24.69 10.35
N ILE A 233 26.06 -24.31 11.00
CA ILE A 233 26.22 -22.98 11.58
C ILE A 233 26.92 -22.09 10.56
N LEU A 234 26.28 -20.97 10.22
CA LEU A 234 26.74 -20.03 9.19
C LEU A 234 27.17 -18.72 9.82
N ALA A 235 28.12 -18.05 9.20
CA ALA A 235 28.41 -16.63 9.37
C ALA A 235 28.05 -15.91 8.07
N ILE A 236 27.20 -14.89 8.15
CA ILE A 236 26.92 -13.99 7.03
C ILE A 236 27.40 -12.60 7.40
N ASP A 237 28.41 -12.14 6.68
CA ASP A 237 29.02 -10.82 6.85
C ASP A 237 28.50 -9.88 5.77
N SER A 238 27.89 -8.76 6.19
CA SER A 238 27.47 -7.66 5.31
C SER A 238 28.51 -6.55 5.35
N LYS A 239 29.01 -6.15 4.18
CA LYS A 239 29.90 -4.99 3.99
C LYS A 239 29.15 -3.73 3.53
N LEU A 240 27.82 -3.80 3.40
CA LEU A 240 26.99 -2.67 2.97
C LEU A 240 26.38 -1.94 4.17
N ASN A 241 26.20 -0.63 4.02
CA ASN A 241 25.46 0.19 4.97
C ASN A 241 23.92 0.06 4.78
N ALA A 242 23.39 -1.15 4.56
CA ALA A 242 21.95 -1.39 4.31
C ALA A 242 21.43 -2.75 4.82
N LEU A 243 20.11 -2.86 5.03
CA LEU A 243 19.43 -4.09 5.44
C LEU A 243 19.35 -5.10 4.28
N LEU A 244 19.94 -6.30 4.41
CA LEU A 244 19.85 -7.38 3.40
C LEU A 244 18.63 -8.27 3.66
N ALA A 245 17.63 -8.32 2.75
CA ALA A 245 16.61 -9.37 2.83
C ALA A 245 17.11 -10.72 2.34
N LEU A 246 16.77 -11.75 3.10
CA LEU A 246 17.09 -13.13 2.82
C LEU A 246 15.83 -13.99 2.97
N ASP A 247 15.47 -14.74 1.93
CA ASP A 247 14.43 -15.79 1.98
C ASP A 247 15.11 -17.16 1.93
N PRO A 248 15.34 -17.81 3.08
CA PRO A 248 16.24 -18.96 3.14
C PRO A 248 15.75 -20.17 2.33
N GLN A 249 14.44 -20.40 2.29
CA GLN A 249 13.85 -21.56 1.60
C GLN A 249 14.02 -21.50 0.08
N LYS A 250 14.10 -20.28 -0.46
CA LYS A 250 14.34 -20.03 -1.89
C LYS A 250 15.82 -19.97 -2.25
N ARG A 251 16.68 -19.62 -1.29
CA ARG A 251 18.09 -19.28 -1.54
C ARG A 251 19.08 -20.37 -1.16
N PHE A 252 18.82 -21.15 -0.12
CA PHE A 252 19.77 -22.18 0.34
C PHE A 252 19.34 -23.59 -0.07
N ARG A 253 20.33 -24.37 -0.48
CA ARG A 253 20.23 -25.81 -0.72
C ARG A 253 21.48 -26.51 -0.20
N LEU A 254 21.32 -27.67 0.42
CA LEU A 254 22.45 -28.55 0.71
C LEU A 254 22.66 -29.47 -0.50
N LYS A 255 23.81 -29.35 -1.14
CA LYS A 255 24.25 -30.21 -2.24
C LYS A 255 25.07 -31.36 -1.67
N ILE A 256 24.70 -32.58 -2.03
CA ILE A 256 25.43 -33.80 -1.65
C ILE A 256 25.84 -34.53 -2.93
N ASP A 257 27.15 -34.67 -3.15
CA ASP A 257 27.68 -35.26 -4.37
C ASP A 257 27.44 -36.78 -4.43
N SER A 258 27.20 -37.30 -5.64
CA SER A 258 27.10 -38.74 -5.90
C SER A 258 27.59 -39.09 -7.31
N PRO A 259 27.92 -40.36 -7.60
CA PRO A 259 28.41 -40.80 -8.91
C PRO A 259 27.46 -40.52 -10.08
N PHE A 260 26.16 -40.37 -9.81
CA PHE A 260 25.15 -40.16 -10.86
C PHE A 260 24.74 -38.69 -11.01
N GLY A 261 25.25 -37.78 -10.16
CA GLY A 261 24.78 -36.39 -10.03
C GLY A 261 24.55 -36.02 -8.57
N ALA A 262 24.31 -34.74 -8.28
CA ALA A 262 24.16 -34.26 -6.90
C ALA A 262 22.72 -34.34 -6.39
N TRP A 263 22.56 -34.71 -5.13
CA TRP A 263 21.29 -34.53 -4.40
C TRP A 263 21.19 -33.09 -3.90
N MET A 264 20.01 -32.48 -4.00
CA MET A 264 19.77 -31.09 -3.58
C MET A 264 18.65 -31.02 -2.55
N LEU A 265 19.02 -30.80 -1.28
CA LEU A 265 18.08 -30.75 -0.14
C LEU A 265 17.70 -29.33 0.22
N LYS A 266 16.44 -29.11 0.60
CA LYS A 266 15.94 -27.81 1.10
C LYS A 266 16.10 -27.75 2.62
N PRO A 267 16.22 -26.55 3.22
CA PRO A 267 16.17 -26.40 4.68
C PRO A 267 14.91 -27.05 5.25
N ALA A 268 15.08 -27.84 6.30
CA ALA A 268 14.03 -28.56 6.99
C ALA A 268 13.17 -27.59 7.81
N PRO A 269 11.84 -27.79 7.90
CA PRO A 269 10.95 -26.91 8.65
C PRO A 269 11.29 -26.75 10.14
N VAL A 270 11.95 -27.74 10.76
CA VAL A 270 12.44 -27.66 12.15
C VAL A 270 13.43 -26.50 12.37
N THR A 271 14.06 -26.00 11.31
CA THR A 271 14.97 -24.84 11.36
C THR A 271 14.30 -23.62 12.01
N ARG A 272 12.98 -23.45 11.95
CA ARG A 272 12.27 -22.34 12.62
C ARG A 272 12.39 -22.37 14.14
N TYR A 273 12.55 -23.55 14.73
CA TYR A 273 12.44 -23.76 16.18
C TYR A 273 13.79 -23.96 16.87
N VAL A 274 14.89 -23.87 16.12
CA VAL A 274 16.23 -23.96 16.67
C VAL A 274 16.83 -22.58 16.92
N PRO A 275 17.75 -22.45 17.88
CA PRO A 275 18.46 -21.20 18.12
C PRO A 275 19.14 -20.68 16.86
N LEU A 276 18.99 -19.38 16.59
CA LEU A 276 19.52 -18.71 15.40
C LEU A 276 19.03 -19.31 14.07
N GLY A 277 17.91 -20.03 14.09
CA GLY A 277 17.33 -20.71 12.94
C GLY A 277 16.98 -19.78 11.76
N LEU A 278 17.56 -20.05 10.60
CA LEU A 278 17.37 -19.27 9.38
C LEU A 278 16.37 -19.95 8.43
N TYR A 279 15.07 -19.82 8.72
CA TYR A 279 14.02 -20.47 7.92
C TYR A 279 13.04 -19.49 7.27
N ASP A 280 12.61 -18.48 8.03
CA ASP A 280 11.69 -17.45 7.57
C ASP A 280 12.46 -16.28 6.94
N ALA A 281 11.77 -15.49 6.12
CA ALA A 281 12.37 -14.34 5.48
C ALA A 281 12.80 -13.29 6.54
N LEU A 282 14.04 -12.80 6.47
CA LEU A 282 14.59 -11.85 7.44
C LEU A 282 15.38 -10.73 6.77
N SER A 283 15.79 -9.72 7.54
CA SER A 283 16.68 -8.63 7.11
C SER A 283 17.92 -8.51 8.00
N LEU A 284 19.13 -8.51 7.43
CA LEU A 284 20.40 -8.38 8.17
C LEU A 284 20.86 -6.94 8.23
N ALA A 285 21.32 -6.47 9.39
CA ALA A 285 21.70 -5.06 9.60
C ALA A 285 22.89 -4.59 8.72
N PRO A 286 22.99 -3.28 8.44
CA PRO A 286 24.17 -2.65 7.83
C PRO A 286 25.48 -3.05 8.52
N GLY A 287 26.51 -3.46 7.78
CA GLY A 287 27.85 -3.77 8.34
C GLY A 287 27.86 -4.97 9.32
N SER A 288 26.79 -5.74 9.37
CA SER A 288 26.59 -6.74 10.42
C SER A 288 27.30 -8.07 10.15
N HIS A 289 27.78 -8.66 11.23
CA HIS A 289 28.34 -10.02 11.26
C HIS A 289 27.31 -10.89 11.97
N ASN A 290 26.60 -11.71 11.20
CA ASN A 290 25.46 -12.47 11.72
C ASN A 290 25.80 -13.95 11.75
N ARG A 291 25.32 -14.65 12.77
CA ARG A 291 25.40 -16.11 12.83
C ARG A 291 24.02 -16.73 12.75
N PHE A 292 23.92 -17.79 11.98
CA PHE A 292 22.67 -18.49 11.71
C PHE A 292 22.84 -20.01 11.79
N ALA A 293 21.72 -20.72 11.95
CA ALA A 293 21.65 -22.16 11.82
C ALA A 293 20.70 -22.54 10.66
N LEU A 294 21.15 -23.41 9.75
CA LEU A 294 20.29 -24.10 8.80
C LEU A 294 20.24 -25.58 9.17
N VAL A 295 19.05 -26.19 9.18
CA VAL A 295 18.89 -27.61 9.44
C VAL A 295 18.43 -28.30 8.16
N PHE A 296 18.99 -29.47 7.83
CA PHE A 296 18.58 -30.32 6.70
C PHE A 296 18.22 -31.73 7.18
N GLU A 297 17.25 -32.37 6.52
CA GLU A 297 16.93 -33.79 6.72
C GLU A 297 17.84 -34.62 5.80
N VAL A 298 18.88 -35.24 6.35
CA VAL A 298 19.89 -35.96 5.57
C VAL A 298 19.72 -37.46 5.76
N PRO A 299 19.50 -38.26 4.70
CA PRO A 299 19.50 -39.72 4.78
C PRO A 299 20.80 -40.23 5.38
N THR A 300 20.72 -41.19 6.32
CA THR A 300 21.91 -41.67 7.06
C THR A 300 23.00 -42.24 6.14
N LEU A 301 22.63 -42.78 4.98
CA LEU A 301 23.56 -43.27 3.95
C LEU A 301 24.38 -42.17 3.27
N LEU A 302 23.90 -40.92 3.29
CA LEU A 302 24.51 -39.78 2.62
C LEU A 302 25.30 -38.88 3.58
N LYS A 303 25.33 -39.21 4.88
CA LYS A 303 25.96 -38.41 5.93
C LYS A 303 27.42 -38.08 5.66
N ASN A 304 28.18 -39.04 5.13
CA ASN A 304 29.62 -38.92 4.89
C ASN A 304 29.97 -38.60 3.42
N ALA A 305 28.98 -38.36 2.56
CA ALA A 305 29.24 -37.99 1.18
C ALA A 305 29.76 -36.54 1.10
N PRO A 306 30.56 -36.16 0.08
CA PRO A 306 31.01 -34.77 -0.07
C PRO A 306 29.82 -33.81 -0.18
N GLN A 307 29.84 -32.74 0.61
CA GLN A 307 28.74 -31.77 0.68
C GLN A 307 29.19 -30.33 0.51
N SER A 308 28.29 -29.53 -0.07
CA SER A 308 28.45 -28.08 -0.21
C SER A 308 27.12 -27.38 0.03
N LEU A 309 27.17 -26.17 0.58
CA LEU A 309 26.02 -25.28 0.65
C LEU A 309 25.93 -24.46 -0.64
N VAL A 310 24.84 -24.61 -1.38
CA VAL A 310 24.55 -23.84 -2.59
C VAL A 310 23.64 -22.66 -2.25
N VAL A 311 24.05 -21.47 -2.69
CA VAL A 311 23.33 -20.22 -2.51
C VAL A 311 22.91 -19.69 -3.88
N SER A 312 21.60 -19.61 -4.13
CA SER A 312 21.09 -19.17 -5.43
C SER A 312 21.03 -17.64 -5.57
N LEU A 313 21.79 -17.10 -6.53
CA LEU A 313 21.98 -15.66 -6.79
C LEU A 313 21.43 -15.28 -8.17
N LYS A 314 21.28 -13.98 -8.48
CA LYS A 314 20.91 -13.54 -9.83
C LYS A 314 22.16 -13.61 -10.72
N GLY A 315 22.13 -14.45 -11.75
CA GLY A 315 23.31 -14.82 -12.54
C GLY A 315 23.74 -16.24 -12.17
N LYS A 316 24.82 -16.38 -11.39
CA LYS A 316 25.43 -17.67 -11.07
C LYS A 316 25.28 -18.06 -9.60
N ASP A 317 24.77 -19.27 -9.36
CA ASP A 317 24.73 -19.88 -8.04
C ASP A 317 26.15 -20.04 -7.45
N LYS A 318 26.28 -19.80 -6.15
CA LYS A 318 27.57 -19.93 -5.44
C LYS A 318 27.55 -21.17 -4.56
N GLU A 319 28.56 -22.01 -4.76
CA GLU A 319 28.79 -23.22 -3.97
C GLU A 319 29.86 -22.95 -2.90
N VAL A 320 29.54 -23.28 -1.65
CA VAL A 320 30.43 -23.16 -0.50
C VAL A 320 30.69 -24.55 0.07
N PRO A 321 31.90 -25.12 -0.09
CA PRO A 321 32.20 -26.47 0.37
C PRO A 321 32.17 -26.56 1.90
N ILE A 322 31.65 -27.67 2.43
CA ILE A 322 31.60 -27.92 3.89
C ILE A 322 32.91 -28.57 4.38
N GLU A 323 33.57 -29.39 3.55
CA GLU A 323 34.88 -30.02 3.80
C GLU A 323 35.79 -29.97 2.55
N LYS A 324 37.11 -30.15 2.72
CA LYS A 324 38.04 -30.29 1.58
C LYS A 324 37.71 -31.55 0.78
N THR A 325 37.17 -31.35 -0.42
CA THR A 325 37.18 -32.24 -1.60
C THR A 325 37.55 -33.70 -1.31
N GLY A 326 36.53 -34.51 -0.99
CA GLY A 326 36.58 -35.92 -1.35
C GLY A 326 36.62 -36.01 -2.88
N THR A 327 37.37 -36.98 -3.41
CA THR A 327 37.39 -37.27 -4.85
C THR A 327 35.96 -37.43 -5.36
N HIS A 328 35.56 -36.57 -6.31
CA HIS A 328 34.24 -36.68 -6.92
C HIS A 328 34.09 -38.09 -7.49
N PRO A 329 32.99 -38.79 -7.21
CA PRO A 329 32.85 -40.17 -7.66
C PRO A 329 32.81 -40.22 -9.19
N LYS A 330 33.54 -41.15 -9.79
CA LYS A 330 33.56 -41.29 -11.26
C LYS A 330 32.14 -41.64 -11.77
N PRO A 331 31.68 -41.02 -12.86
CA PRO A 331 30.36 -41.28 -13.40
C PRO A 331 30.22 -42.75 -13.84
N ILE A 332 29.12 -43.37 -13.43
CA ILE A 332 28.75 -44.75 -13.76
C ILE A 332 27.86 -44.74 -15.02
N ASN A 333 27.87 -45.83 -15.80
CA ASN A 333 26.96 -46.01 -16.93
C ASN A 333 25.48 -45.94 -16.48
N VAL A 334 24.67 -45.23 -17.27
CA VAL A 334 23.23 -45.05 -17.05
C VAL A 334 22.43 -45.98 -17.98
N LEU A 335 21.22 -46.38 -17.57
CA LEU A 335 20.36 -47.32 -18.31
C LEU A 335 19.81 -46.73 -19.61
N ALA A 336 19.45 -45.45 -19.59
CA ALA A 336 18.91 -44.73 -20.74
C ALA A 336 19.21 -43.24 -20.63
N LYS A 337 19.17 -42.54 -21.76
CA LYS A 337 19.29 -41.08 -21.83
C LYS A 337 18.21 -40.51 -22.75
N GLY A 338 17.81 -39.28 -22.48
CA GLY A 338 16.93 -38.48 -23.33
C GLY A 338 17.39 -37.04 -23.36
N LYS A 339 17.14 -36.33 -24.46
CA LYS A 339 17.56 -34.95 -24.66
C LYS A 339 16.38 -34.07 -25.06
N ALA A 340 16.40 -32.85 -24.52
CA ALA A 340 15.49 -31.78 -24.89
C ALA A 340 16.30 -30.48 -25.03
N GLU A 341 15.66 -29.39 -25.44
CA GLU A 341 16.30 -28.07 -25.47
C GLU A 341 16.69 -27.64 -24.04
N GLY A 342 17.95 -27.22 -23.86
CA GLY A 342 18.49 -26.82 -22.56
C GLY A 342 18.91 -28.01 -21.69
N ILE A 343 18.07 -29.04 -21.56
CA ILE A 343 18.18 -30.06 -20.51
C ILE A 343 18.30 -31.49 -21.05
N ALA A 344 19.01 -32.36 -20.31
CA ALA A 344 19.07 -33.81 -20.57
C ALA A 344 18.61 -34.62 -19.35
N LEU A 345 18.09 -35.82 -19.62
CA LEU A 345 17.66 -36.79 -18.62
C LEU A 345 18.51 -38.06 -18.75
N ALA A 346 18.96 -38.59 -17.61
CA ALA A 346 19.55 -39.92 -17.49
C ALA A 346 18.73 -40.77 -16.51
N LEU A 347 18.46 -42.02 -16.90
CA LEU A 347 17.90 -43.04 -16.02
C LEU A 347 19.05 -43.85 -15.41
N ASN A 348 19.29 -43.66 -14.12
CA ASN A 348 20.40 -44.29 -13.39
C ASN A 348 20.07 -45.74 -12.99
N GLY A 349 18.81 -46.01 -12.64
CA GLY A 349 18.38 -47.31 -12.15
C GLY A 349 16.86 -47.44 -12.05
N LEU A 350 16.38 -48.68 -12.15
CA LEU A 350 14.99 -49.06 -11.86
C LEU A 350 14.97 -50.17 -10.83
N TYR A 351 14.10 -50.04 -9.84
CA TYR A 351 13.97 -51.00 -8.75
C TYR A 351 12.51 -51.28 -8.45
N ARG A 352 12.22 -52.52 -8.06
CA ARG A 352 10.92 -52.90 -7.52
C ARG A 352 10.89 -52.68 -6.02
N LEU A 353 9.81 -52.07 -5.54
CA LEU A 353 9.49 -51.90 -4.13
C LEU A 353 8.23 -52.69 -3.83
N ASP A 354 8.33 -53.65 -2.92
CA ASP A 354 7.18 -54.45 -2.44
C ASP A 354 6.60 -53.90 -1.13
N GLN A 355 7.31 -52.95 -0.51
CA GLN A 355 6.89 -52.27 0.71
C GLN A 355 7.32 -50.81 0.70
N LEU A 356 6.43 -49.92 1.12
CA LEU A 356 6.71 -48.50 1.31
C LEU A 356 5.97 -47.99 2.56
N ASP A 357 6.66 -47.22 3.41
CA ASP A 357 6.11 -46.72 4.69
C ASP A 357 5.53 -47.81 5.64
N GLY A 358 5.93 -49.07 5.47
CA GLY A 358 5.45 -50.21 6.29
C GLY A 358 4.18 -50.89 5.76
N TYR A 359 3.69 -50.49 4.59
CA TYR A 359 2.57 -51.11 3.89
C TYR A 359 3.10 -51.95 2.71
N SER A 360 2.45 -53.10 2.44
CA SER A 360 2.70 -53.90 1.24
C SER A 360 2.17 -53.15 0.03
N GLU A 361 3.06 -52.54 -0.74
CA GLU A 361 2.72 -51.70 -1.88
C GLU A 361 3.67 -52.02 -3.04
N ASN A 362 3.15 -52.15 -4.26
CA ASN A 362 3.93 -52.54 -5.44
C ASN A 362 4.29 -51.30 -6.26
N TYR A 363 5.49 -50.77 -6.07
CA TYR A 363 5.96 -49.56 -6.75
C TYR A 363 7.19 -49.83 -7.62
N LEU A 364 7.26 -49.13 -8.75
CA LEU A 364 8.49 -48.96 -9.53
C LEU A 364 9.19 -47.68 -9.06
N LEU A 365 10.42 -47.82 -8.58
CA LEU A 365 11.30 -46.72 -8.23
C LEU A 365 12.24 -46.42 -9.41
N ALA A 366 12.15 -45.21 -9.95
CA ALA A 366 13.09 -44.68 -10.93
C ALA A 366 14.06 -43.69 -10.28
N ASP A 367 15.35 -43.99 -10.43
CA ASP A 367 16.45 -43.11 -10.06
C ASP A 367 16.93 -42.38 -11.30
N VAL A 368 16.82 -41.06 -11.28
CA VAL A 368 17.00 -40.22 -12.46
C VAL A 368 17.90 -39.03 -12.16
N THR A 369 18.61 -38.58 -13.18
CA THR A 369 19.42 -37.35 -13.14
C THR A 369 19.00 -36.41 -14.25
N LEU A 370 18.74 -35.16 -13.87
CA LEU A 370 18.55 -34.02 -14.76
C LEU A 370 19.87 -33.28 -14.90
N ASP A 371 20.32 -33.10 -16.13
CA ASP A 371 21.55 -32.40 -16.49
C ASP A 371 21.15 -31.13 -17.23
N GLU A 372 21.12 -30.00 -16.50
CA GLU A 372 20.74 -28.71 -17.08
C GLU A 372 21.95 -27.93 -17.58
N LYS A 373 21.86 -27.36 -18.78
CA LYS A 373 22.90 -26.53 -19.37
C LYS A 373 22.97 -25.17 -18.67
N GLU A 374 24.18 -24.65 -18.46
CA GLU A 374 24.38 -23.31 -17.91
C GLU A 374 23.96 -22.25 -18.93
N ASP A 375 22.80 -21.61 -18.74
CA ASP A 375 22.24 -20.58 -19.63
C ASP A 375 21.68 -19.34 -18.90
N GLY A 376 21.77 -19.31 -17.57
CA GLY A 376 21.25 -18.24 -16.73
C GLY A 376 19.83 -18.46 -16.21
N SER A 377 19.19 -19.59 -16.52
CA SER A 377 17.83 -19.94 -16.09
C SER A 377 17.71 -21.40 -15.62
N ALA A 378 16.96 -21.64 -14.54
CA ALA A 378 16.69 -22.99 -14.06
C ALA A 378 15.49 -23.62 -14.79
N ALA A 379 15.64 -24.85 -15.29
CA ALA A 379 14.53 -25.61 -15.87
C ALA A 379 13.48 -26.05 -14.84
N ARG A 380 12.21 -25.99 -15.25
CA ARG A 380 11.07 -26.58 -14.54
C ARG A 380 10.31 -27.53 -15.45
N LEU A 381 10.29 -28.81 -15.08
CA LEU A 381 9.67 -29.91 -15.79
C LEU A 381 8.41 -30.36 -15.06
N HIS A 382 7.30 -30.39 -15.77
CA HIS A 382 6.05 -30.97 -15.29
C HIS A 382 5.85 -32.33 -15.98
N THR A 383 5.64 -33.39 -15.19
CA THR A 383 5.42 -34.77 -15.69
C THR A 383 6.56 -35.24 -16.61
N MET A 384 7.76 -35.33 -16.04
CA MET A 384 8.99 -35.67 -16.78
C MET A 384 9.01 -37.08 -17.37
N LEU A 385 8.40 -38.05 -16.69
CA LEU A 385 8.35 -39.45 -17.09
C LEU A 385 6.95 -40.01 -16.85
N GLN A 386 6.55 -40.96 -17.68
CA GLN A 386 5.27 -41.66 -17.62
C GLN A 386 5.49 -43.16 -17.88
N LEU A 387 4.73 -43.99 -17.17
CA LEU A 387 4.71 -45.44 -17.36
C LEU A 387 3.51 -45.83 -18.24
N SER A 388 3.73 -46.64 -19.28
CA SER A 388 2.71 -47.05 -20.24
C SER A 388 2.84 -48.53 -20.61
N SER A 389 1.75 -49.15 -21.07
CA SER A 389 1.73 -50.50 -21.65
C SER A 389 2.01 -50.54 -23.16
N THR A 390 2.28 -49.38 -23.79
CA THR A 390 2.56 -49.27 -25.24
C THR A 390 3.77 -48.36 -25.53
N PRO A 391 4.62 -48.69 -26.53
CA PRO A 391 5.75 -47.84 -26.91
C PRO A 391 5.31 -46.62 -27.74
N ARG A 392 5.96 -45.47 -27.53
CA ARG A 392 5.55 -44.16 -28.09
C ARG A 392 5.49 -44.08 -29.63
N ASN A 393 6.19 -44.95 -30.36
CA ASN A 393 6.35 -44.84 -31.81
C ASN A 393 5.11 -45.26 -32.65
N GLN A 394 4.07 -45.87 -32.05
CA GLN A 394 2.87 -46.27 -32.79
C GLN A 394 1.79 -45.17 -32.91
N GLU A 395 1.97 -43.99 -32.31
CA GLU A 395 0.97 -42.90 -32.36
C GLU A 395 1.35 -41.73 -33.30
N LYS A 396 2.55 -41.74 -33.91
CA LYS A 396 2.95 -40.69 -34.88
C LYS A 396 2.13 -40.70 -36.17
N GLU A 397 1.34 -41.74 -36.46
CA GLU A 397 0.51 -41.80 -37.68
C GLU A 397 -0.83 -41.08 -37.57
N ASN A 398 -1.28 -40.60 -36.39
CA ASN A 398 -2.62 -40.00 -36.25
C ASN A 398 -2.69 -38.64 -35.53
N GLN A 399 -1.57 -37.94 -35.32
CA GLN A 399 -1.60 -36.59 -34.77
C GLN A 399 -0.69 -35.63 -35.53
N ASN A 400 -1.27 -34.95 -36.53
CA ASN A 400 -0.82 -33.63 -36.94
C ASN A 400 -1.14 -32.65 -35.80
N SER A 401 -0.18 -32.45 -34.89
CA SER A 401 -0.18 -31.31 -33.97
C SER A 401 1.25 -30.91 -33.66
N ASP A 402 1.51 -29.62 -33.82
CA ASP A 402 2.77 -28.92 -33.64
C ASP A 402 3.64 -29.47 -32.51
N THR A 403 4.91 -29.77 -32.83
CA THR A 403 5.97 -30.02 -31.87
C THR A 403 6.08 -28.85 -30.88
N PRO A 404 5.89 -29.06 -29.55
CA PRO A 404 6.09 -28.02 -28.57
C PRO A 404 7.59 -27.84 -28.32
N SER A 405 8.10 -26.62 -28.51
CA SER A 405 9.43 -26.20 -28.02
C SER A 405 9.55 -26.49 -26.52
N ALA A 406 10.67 -27.09 -26.10
CA ALA A 406 10.86 -27.64 -24.75
C ALA A 406 11.16 -26.61 -23.65
N VAL A 407 10.83 -25.33 -23.86
CA VAL A 407 10.91 -24.28 -22.84
C VAL A 407 9.55 -23.60 -22.73
N SER A 408 8.64 -24.22 -21.96
CA SER A 408 7.31 -23.65 -21.74
C SER A 408 7.34 -22.62 -20.61
N HIS A 409 7.37 -21.34 -20.96
CA HIS A 409 6.74 -20.29 -20.15
C HIS A 409 5.23 -20.58 -20.10
N ARG A 410 4.74 -21.16 -19.00
CA ARG A 410 3.31 -21.50 -18.89
C ARG A 410 2.46 -20.29 -18.49
N GLY A 411 1.72 -19.76 -19.46
CA GLY A 411 0.30 -19.44 -19.29
C GLY A 411 -0.53 -20.71 -19.50
N LEU A 412 -1.72 -20.78 -18.91
CA LEU A 412 -2.57 -21.97 -18.91
C LEU A 412 -3.42 -22.09 -20.18
N GLY A 413 -3.29 -23.22 -20.87
CA GLY A 413 -4.24 -23.65 -21.90
C GLY A 413 -4.25 -25.17 -22.00
N ASN A 414 -5.19 -25.81 -21.31
CA ASN A 414 -5.94 -27.00 -21.74
C ASN A 414 -6.76 -27.56 -20.55
N PHE A 415 -7.93 -26.96 -20.32
CA PHE A 415 -9.02 -27.59 -19.57
C PHE A 415 -10.19 -27.84 -20.53
N SER A 416 -9.94 -28.67 -21.55
CA SER A 416 -11.01 -29.41 -22.20
C SER A 416 -10.48 -30.76 -22.67
N SER A 417 -10.26 -31.69 -21.74
CA SER A 417 -10.34 -33.10 -22.09
C SER A 417 -11.65 -33.64 -21.55
N LYS A 418 -12.63 -33.74 -22.46
CA LYS A 418 -13.66 -34.76 -22.36
C LYS A 418 -12.97 -36.10 -22.10
N ASN A 419 -13.58 -36.92 -21.26
CA ASN A 419 -13.27 -38.32 -21.01
C ASN A 419 -12.86 -39.07 -22.28
N ALA A 420 -11.56 -39.10 -22.56
CA ALA A 420 -10.97 -39.85 -23.66
C ALA A 420 -9.78 -40.62 -23.10
N ASN A 421 -10.01 -41.91 -22.80
CA ASN A 421 -9.05 -42.99 -22.56
C ASN A 421 -7.86 -42.66 -21.63
N VAL A 422 -8.11 -42.58 -20.31
CA VAL A 422 -7.06 -42.37 -19.28
C VAL A 422 -6.28 -43.65 -18.94
N ASP A 423 -6.63 -44.82 -19.49
CA ASP A 423 -6.07 -46.11 -19.04
C ASP A 423 -4.66 -46.45 -19.58
N ARG A 424 -4.00 -45.59 -20.39
CA ARG A 424 -2.73 -45.97 -21.06
C ARG A 424 -1.44 -45.34 -20.51
N PHE A 425 -1.50 -44.29 -19.69
CA PHE A 425 -0.30 -43.61 -19.19
C PHE A 425 -0.42 -43.21 -17.70
N ARG A 426 0.52 -43.65 -16.86
CA ARG A 426 0.61 -43.27 -15.45
C ARG A 426 1.74 -42.28 -15.19
N SER A 427 1.39 -41.16 -14.56
CA SER A 427 2.35 -40.19 -14.02
C SER A 427 2.97 -40.70 -12.71
N PRO A 428 4.09 -40.10 -12.23
CA PRO A 428 4.65 -40.44 -10.92
C PRO A 428 3.62 -40.23 -9.80
N ASP A 429 3.61 -41.13 -8.83
CA ASP A 429 2.72 -41.10 -7.67
C ASP A 429 2.99 -39.88 -6.79
N SER A 430 1.93 -39.29 -6.24
CA SER A 430 1.97 -38.19 -5.26
C SER A 430 2.90 -38.43 -4.05
N LYS A 431 3.13 -39.69 -3.67
CA LYS A 431 4.08 -40.09 -2.62
C LYS A 431 5.52 -39.69 -2.96
N THR A 432 5.85 -39.52 -4.24
CA THR A 432 7.15 -39.01 -4.70
C THR A 432 7.50 -37.67 -4.05
N GLU A 433 6.59 -36.70 -4.10
CA GLU A 433 6.82 -35.35 -3.54
C GLU A 433 6.95 -35.34 -2.01
N SER A 434 6.48 -36.40 -1.35
CA SER A 434 6.58 -36.56 0.09
C SER A 434 7.93 -37.11 0.57
N ARG A 435 8.84 -37.47 -0.35
CA ARG A 435 10.17 -38.00 -0.03
C ARG A 435 11.21 -36.88 0.08
N VAL A 436 12.21 -37.08 0.94
CA VAL A 436 13.34 -36.14 1.12
C VAL A 436 14.10 -35.95 -0.20
N LEU A 437 14.36 -37.05 -0.92
CA LEU A 437 15.06 -37.12 -2.21
C LEU A 437 14.12 -37.22 -3.43
N GLY A 438 12.81 -37.00 -3.23
CA GLY A 438 11.81 -37.07 -4.29
C GLY A 438 11.97 -35.92 -5.30
N CYS A 439 11.66 -36.19 -6.57
CA CYS A 439 11.75 -35.17 -7.60
C CYS A 439 10.64 -34.11 -7.47
N ASP A 440 11.02 -32.83 -7.50
CA ASP A 440 10.11 -31.68 -7.47
C ASP A 440 10.02 -30.95 -8.82
N GLY A 441 10.53 -31.59 -9.89
CA GLY A 441 10.49 -31.07 -11.25
C GLY A 441 11.38 -29.86 -11.51
N MET A 442 12.25 -29.44 -10.58
CA MET A 442 13.12 -28.27 -10.77
C MET A 442 14.58 -28.70 -10.94
N ALA A 443 15.25 -28.32 -12.03
CA ALA A 443 16.68 -28.48 -12.22
C ALA A 443 17.36 -27.10 -12.12
N PRO A 444 18.23 -26.86 -11.12
CA PRO A 444 18.99 -25.61 -11.02
C PRO A 444 19.90 -25.42 -12.24
N ASP A 445 20.03 -24.17 -12.69
CA ASP A 445 20.86 -23.77 -13.83
C ASP A 445 22.30 -24.26 -13.70
N GLY A 446 22.79 -25.01 -14.69
CA GLY A 446 24.14 -25.56 -14.72
C GLY A 446 24.43 -26.75 -13.78
N TYR A 447 23.42 -27.36 -13.14
CA TYR A 447 23.61 -28.50 -12.23
C TYR A 447 23.08 -29.83 -12.77
N LYS A 448 23.81 -30.90 -12.43
CA LYS A 448 23.34 -32.30 -12.54
C LYS A 448 22.58 -32.72 -11.29
N LYS A 449 21.26 -32.56 -11.28
CA LYS A 449 20.41 -32.89 -10.15
C LYS A 449 19.89 -34.33 -10.23
N ARG A 450 20.23 -35.14 -9.23
CA ARG A 450 19.67 -36.48 -9.02
C ARG A 450 18.39 -36.41 -8.19
N CYS A 451 17.38 -37.18 -8.54
CA CYS A 451 16.10 -37.28 -7.81
C CYS A 451 15.45 -38.67 -7.99
N LEU A 452 14.48 -39.00 -7.13
CA LEU A 452 13.72 -40.25 -7.19
C LEU A 452 12.27 -40.02 -7.63
N LEU A 453 11.73 -40.94 -8.42
CA LEU A 453 10.33 -40.98 -8.86
C LEU A 453 9.71 -42.34 -8.51
N LEU A 454 8.49 -42.34 -7.98
CA LEU A 454 7.71 -43.55 -7.70
C LEU A 454 6.57 -43.68 -8.71
N PHE A 455 6.38 -44.86 -9.28
CA PHE A 455 5.23 -45.18 -10.13
C PHE A 455 4.46 -46.35 -9.53
N ASP A 456 3.16 -46.17 -9.38
CA ASP A 456 2.24 -47.20 -8.89
C ASP A 456 2.07 -48.29 -9.96
N LEU A 457 2.35 -49.54 -9.59
CA LEU A 457 2.22 -50.71 -10.47
C LEU A 457 0.86 -51.42 -10.33
N ASP A 458 -0.04 -50.97 -9.44
CA ASP A 458 -1.31 -51.64 -9.18
C ASP A 458 -2.17 -51.73 -10.44
N GLY A 459 -2.47 -52.94 -10.92
CA GLY A 459 -3.25 -53.15 -12.15
C GLY A 459 -2.42 -53.39 -13.41
N TYR A 460 -1.09 -53.36 -13.35
CA TYR A 460 -0.22 -53.92 -14.39
C TYR A 460 0.15 -55.37 -14.09
N LYS A 461 0.08 -56.23 -15.11
CA LYS A 461 0.47 -57.65 -14.97
C LYS A 461 1.95 -57.84 -15.25
N ALA A 462 2.57 -58.86 -14.63
CA ALA A 462 4.00 -59.14 -14.80
C ALA A 462 4.37 -59.55 -16.24
N GLU A 463 3.38 -59.98 -17.03
CA GLU A 463 3.52 -60.38 -18.43
C GLU A 463 3.29 -59.24 -19.44
N GLU A 464 2.80 -58.08 -19.01
CA GLU A 464 2.51 -56.96 -19.91
C GLU A 464 3.79 -56.17 -20.25
N PRO A 465 4.02 -55.82 -21.53
CA PRO A 465 5.17 -55.00 -21.89
C PRO A 465 4.98 -53.58 -21.36
N LEU A 466 5.84 -53.18 -20.41
CA LEU A 466 5.83 -51.83 -19.85
C LEU A 466 6.93 -50.97 -20.46
N TYR A 467 6.62 -49.69 -20.63
CA TYR A 467 7.52 -48.70 -21.20
C TYR A 467 7.53 -47.45 -20.32
N LEU A 468 8.73 -47.03 -19.93
CA LEU A 468 8.98 -45.73 -19.33
C LEU A 468 9.29 -44.74 -20.46
N THR A 469 8.40 -43.76 -20.64
CA THR A 469 8.47 -42.76 -21.71
C THR A 469 8.50 -41.36 -21.13
N SER A 470 8.90 -40.36 -21.91
CA SER A 470 8.87 -38.96 -21.47
C SER A 470 8.10 -38.09 -22.45
N PRO A 471 7.12 -37.26 -22.04
CA PRO A 471 6.52 -36.28 -22.95
C PRO A 471 7.51 -35.18 -23.37
N ILE A 472 8.56 -34.93 -22.57
CA ILE A 472 9.54 -33.84 -22.76
C ILE A 472 10.75 -34.31 -23.59
N PHE A 473 11.28 -35.49 -23.28
CA PHE A 473 12.43 -36.07 -23.96
C PHE A 473 11.93 -36.99 -25.07
N SER A 474 11.82 -36.47 -26.29
CA SER A 474 11.17 -37.16 -27.41
C SER A 474 11.87 -38.45 -27.84
N ASP A 475 13.17 -38.55 -27.57
CA ASP A 475 14.04 -39.69 -27.80
C ASP A 475 14.09 -40.69 -26.62
N PHE A 476 13.41 -40.39 -25.50
CA PHE A 476 13.42 -41.25 -24.33
C PHE A 476 12.31 -42.30 -24.37
N THR A 477 12.69 -43.56 -24.52
CA THR A 477 11.83 -44.73 -24.26
C THR A 477 12.69 -45.85 -23.70
N TYR A 478 12.25 -46.45 -22.59
CA TYR A 478 12.93 -47.58 -21.95
C TYR A 478 11.93 -48.71 -21.63
N THR A 479 12.21 -49.92 -22.10
CA THR A 479 11.38 -51.10 -21.81
C THR A 479 11.62 -51.59 -20.38
N VAL A 480 10.55 -51.74 -19.60
CA VAL A 480 10.58 -52.20 -18.21
C VAL A 480 10.14 -53.66 -18.17
N ASP A 481 11.07 -54.57 -17.87
CA ASP A 481 10.76 -55.98 -17.60
C ASP A 481 10.55 -56.19 -16.10
N LEU A 482 9.29 -56.30 -15.67
CA LEU A 482 8.94 -56.49 -14.26
C LEU A 482 9.49 -57.77 -13.63
N LYS A 483 9.80 -58.81 -14.43
CA LYS A 483 10.36 -60.08 -13.93
C LYS A 483 11.86 -59.96 -13.65
N GLN A 484 12.56 -59.09 -14.37
CA GLN A 484 14.00 -58.87 -14.22
C GLN A 484 14.37 -57.69 -13.30
N LEU A 485 13.38 -56.93 -12.82
CA LEU A 485 13.62 -55.83 -11.89
C LEU A 485 14.21 -56.32 -10.56
N LYS A 486 15.36 -55.76 -10.21
CA LYS A 486 15.97 -56.00 -8.90
C LYS A 486 15.09 -55.37 -7.81
N LYS A 487 14.87 -56.10 -6.72
CA LYS A 487 14.29 -55.54 -5.50
C LYS A 487 15.28 -54.55 -4.88
N LEU A 488 14.78 -53.43 -4.36
CA LEU A 488 15.65 -52.49 -3.65
C LEU A 488 16.18 -53.14 -2.36
N ASP A 489 17.50 -53.07 -2.13
CA ASP A 489 18.11 -53.55 -0.88
C ASP A 489 17.54 -52.81 0.33
N ASN A 490 17.19 -53.55 1.39
CA ASN A 490 16.77 -53.01 2.69
C ASN A 490 17.73 -51.93 3.23
N LYS A 491 19.03 -52.04 2.93
CA LYS A 491 20.04 -51.04 3.30
C LYS A 491 19.85 -49.69 2.60
N ALA A 492 19.17 -49.63 1.45
CA ALA A 492 18.95 -48.42 0.66
C ALA A 492 17.65 -47.66 1.02
N PHE A 493 16.78 -48.22 1.87
CA PHE A 493 15.53 -47.58 2.31
C PHE A 493 15.68 -46.18 2.95
N PRO A 494 16.79 -45.82 3.62
CA PRO A 494 17.03 -44.44 4.04
C PRO A 494 16.90 -43.39 2.92
N LEU A 495 17.18 -43.74 1.65
CA LEU A 495 17.01 -42.83 0.50
C LEU A 495 15.52 -42.51 0.21
N LEU A 496 14.60 -43.37 0.68
CA LEU A 496 13.15 -43.22 0.55
C LEU A 496 12.51 -42.59 1.79
N ALA A 497 13.31 -41.94 2.63
CA ALA A 497 12.80 -41.27 3.82
C ALA A 497 11.70 -40.25 3.48
N LYS A 498 10.63 -40.26 4.29
CA LYS A 498 9.51 -39.35 4.19
C LYS A 498 9.88 -38.01 4.82
N ARG A 499 9.64 -36.90 4.10
CA ARG A 499 9.85 -35.56 4.65
C ARG A 499 8.93 -35.33 5.84
N GLN A 500 9.44 -34.69 6.89
CA GLN A 500 8.60 -34.32 8.01
C GLN A 500 7.59 -33.25 7.60
N LYS A 501 6.30 -33.52 7.74
CA LYS A 501 5.25 -32.50 7.63
C LYS A 501 4.99 -31.94 9.03
N LEU A 502 5.29 -30.66 9.24
CA LEU A 502 4.71 -29.93 10.37
C LEU A 502 3.25 -29.65 10.04
N THR A 503 2.31 -30.32 10.71
CA THR A 503 0.89 -30.00 10.60
C THR A 503 0.66 -28.59 11.14
N LYS A 504 0.22 -27.65 10.28
CA LYS A 504 -0.33 -26.37 10.71
C LYS A 504 -1.55 -26.64 11.59
N GLU A 505 -1.39 -26.50 12.90
CA GLU A 505 -2.45 -26.78 13.87
C GLU A 505 -3.66 -25.85 13.63
N SER A 506 -4.86 -26.34 13.93
CA SER A 506 -6.09 -25.53 14.01
C SER A 506 -5.91 -24.23 14.82
N TRP A 507 -5.06 -24.30 15.85
CA TRP A 507 -4.69 -23.17 16.70
C TRP A 507 -4.00 -22.02 15.94
N GLU A 508 -3.06 -22.33 15.04
CA GLU A 508 -2.32 -21.32 14.25
C GLU A 508 -3.25 -20.51 13.34
N ARG A 509 -4.25 -21.17 12.72
CA ARG A 509 -5.25 -20.48 11.89
C ARG A 509 -6.10 -19.53 12.73
N SER A 510 -6.47 -19.94 13.94
CA SER A 510 -7.25 -19.12 14.87
C SER A 510 -6.42 -17.94 15.42
N MET A 511 -5.14 -18.15 15.70
CA MET A 511 -4.19 -17.09 16.07
C MET A 511 -4.10 -16.00 15.00
N GLN A 512 -3.94 -16.38 13.74
CA GLN A 512 -3.83 -15.41 12.64
C GLN A 512 -5.09 -14.54 12.49
N LYS A 513 -6.28 -15.12 12.70
CA LYS A 513 -7.55 -14.35 12.71
C LYS A 513 -7.58 -13.31 13.84
N VAL A 514 -7.13 -13.67 15.03
CA VAL A 514 -7.09 -12.77 16.20
C VAL A 514 -6.09 -11.62 15.96
N LEU A 515 -4.90 -11.92 15.46
CA LEU A 515 -3.88 -10.90 15.17
C LEU A 515 -4.35 -9.92 14.08
N LYS A 516 -5.02 -10.41 13.02
CA LYS A 516 -5.61 -9.54 11.98
C LYS A 516 -6.60 -8.53 12.57
N LYS A 517 -7.46 -8.96 13.49
CA LYS A 517 -8.44 -8.08 14.17
C LYS A 517 -7.75 -7.03 15.05
N ILE A 518 -6.73 -7.43 15.80
CA ILE A 518 -5.97 -6.52 16.68
C ILE A 518 -5.23 -5.46 15.85
N ARG A 519 -4.67 -5.85 14.71
CA ARG A 519 -4.03 -4.94 13.77
C ARG A 519 -4.98 -3.83 13.29
N GLN A 520 -6.19 -4.19 12.86
CA GLN A 520 -7.23 -3.22 12.46
C GLN A 520 -7.57 -2.24 13.59
N GLN A 521 -7.68 -2.75 14.83
CA GLN A 521 -7.99 -1.91 16.00
C GLN A 521 -6.89 -0.91 16.35
N ARG A 522 -5.61 -1.28 16.17
CA ARG A 522 -4.47 -0.38 16.46
C ARG A 522 -4.26 0.67 15.37
N ILE A 523 -4.45 0.31 14.10
CA ILE A 523 -4.46 1.26 12.96
C ILE A 523 -5.51 2.36 13.21
N ALA A 524 -6.72 1.97 13.59
CA ALA A 524 -7.80 2.90 13.88
C ALA A 524 -7.52 3.89 15.03
N LYS A 525 -6.55 3.58 15.90
CA LYS A 525 -6.13 4.44 17.03
C LYS A 525 -4.97 5.37 16.70
N GLY A 526 -4.44 5.33 15.48
CA GLY A 526 -3.22 6.07 15.13
C GLY A 526 -1.98 5.58 15.87
N GLU A 527 -2.06 4.41 16.54
CA GLU A 527 -0.88 3.74 17.06
C GLU A 527 0.00 3.37 15.86
N SER A 528 1.30 3.67 15.94
CA SER A 528 2.24 3.24 14.92
C SER A 528 2.16 1.72 14.82
N VAL A 529 1.50 1.23 13.77
CA VAL A 529 1.79 -0.11 13.27
C VAL A 529 3.29 -0.11 13.04
N GLY A 530 3.99 -1.07 13.63
CA GLY A 530 5.44 -1.21 13.56
C GLY A 530 5.88 -1.50 12.13
N ARG A 531 5.75 -0.50 11.29
CA ARG A 531 6.52 -0.32 10.08
C ARG A 531 7.63 0.62 10.51
N GLU A 532 8.62 0.07 11.20
CA GLU A 532 9.96 0.60 10.95
C GLU A 532 10.21 0.35 9.45
N HIS A 533 9.85 1.33 8.64
CA HIS A 533 10.29 1.40 7.27
C HIS A 533 11.79 1.64 7.31
N LYS A 534 12.54 0.55 7.34
CA LYS A 534 13.91 0.58 6.88
C LYS A 534 13.99 -0.36 5.69
N ARG A 535 14.27 0.27 4.54
CA ARG A 535 14.25 -0.35 3.22
C ARG A 535 15.01 -1.66 3.24
N THR A 536 14.37 -2.68 2.71
CA THR A 536 15.02 -3.85 2.20
C THR A 536 15.86 -3.48 0.98
N VAL A 537 17.17 -3.61 1.06
CA VAL A 537 18.02 -3.57 -0.13
C VAL A 537 18.06 -4.99 -0.69
N SER A 538 17.40 -5.19 -1.84
CA SER A 538 17.84 -6.22 -2.79
C SER A 538 19.27 -5.89 -3.19
N PHE A 539 20.10 -6.87 -3.59
CA PHE A 539 21.51 -6.78 -3.99
C PHE A 539 21.89 -5.66 -5.01
N GLU A 540 20.99 -4.76 -5.39
CA GLU A 540 20.97 -4.03 -6.65
C GLU A 540 20.88 -2.48 -6.55
N SER A 541 21.00 -1.79 -5.40
CA SER A 541 20.97 -0.31 -5.46
C SER A 541 21.78 0.46 -4.41
N SER A 542 22.68 1.33 -4.89
CA SER A 542 23.64 2.19 -4.18
C SER A 542 23.24 3.68 -4.14
N LYS A 543 22.00 4.04 -3.80
CA LYS A 543 21.61 5.46 -3.62
C LYS A 543 20.75 5.69 -2.38
N ASP A 544 20.95 6.87 -1.76
CA ASP A 544 20.36 7.32 -0.50
C ASP A 544 18.93 6.82 -0.23
N ILE A 545 18.77 6.29 0.99
CA ILE A 545 17.60 5.53 1.42
C ILE A 545 16.46 6.48 1.83
N ALA A 546 15.61 6.83 0.89
CA ALA A 546 14.36 7.55 1.15
C ALA A 546 13.33 6.82 2.03
N LYS A 547 12.90 7.46 3.13
CA LYS A 547 12.04 6.90 4.18
C LYS A 547 10.54 7.07 3.86
N GLU A 548 9.69 6.10 4.19
CA GLU A 548 8.24 6.32 4.09
C GLU A 548 7.78 7.36 5.11
N VAL A 549 6.96 8.31 4.65
CA VAL A 549 6.35 9.35 5.48
C VAL A 549 4.85 9.30 5.27
N VAL A 550 4.12 8.83 6.28
CA VAL A 550 2.66 8.70 6.19
C VAL A 550 2.04 10.10 6.02
N PRO A 551 1.17 10.33 5.02
CA PRO A 551 0.49 11.60 4.84
C PRO A 551 -0.48 11.92 6.00
N LEU A 552 -0.73 13.21 6.23
CA LEU A 552 -1.72 13.65 7.21
C LEU A 552 -3.15 13.41 6.72
N SER A 553 -4.06 13.14 7.65
CA SER A 553 -5.51 13.11 7.39
C SER A 553 -6.04 14.53 7.18
N ALA A 554 -7.07 14.67 6.35
CA ALA A 554 -7.74 15.96 6.12
C ALA A 554 -8.38 16.52 7.41
N SER A 555 -8.79 15.63 8.32
CA SER A 555 -9.44 15.97 9.58
C SER A 555 -8.49 16.02 10.79
N TYR A 556 -7.16 16.08 10.56
CA TYR A 556 -6.16 16.02 11.64
C TYR A 556 -6.42 17.05 12.76
N ALA A 557 -6.69 18.30 12.40
CA ALA A 557 -6.95 19.37 13.37
C ALA A 557 -8.17 19.07 14.24
N GLY A 558 -9.26 18.57 13.66
CA GLY A 558 -10.45 18.19 14.41
C GLY A 558 -10.24 16.97 15.31
N ALA A 559 -9.45 15.98 14.88
CA ALA A 559 -9.05 14.86 15.72
C ALA A 559 -8.28 15.33 16.97
N GLN A 560 -7.36 16.29 16.81
CA GLN A 560 -6.63 16.91 17.94
C GLN A 560 -7.56 17.68 18.88
N LYS A 561 -8.53 18.44 18.33
CA LYS A 561 -9.55 19.13 19.14
C LYS A 561 -10.40 18.15 19.95
N MET A 562 -10.84 17.05 19.34
CA MET A 562 -11.67 16.03 20.01
C MET A 562 -10.98 15.41 21.23
N GLN A 563 -9.65 15.24 21.20
CA GLN A 563 -8.89 14.69 22.33
C GLN A 563 -8.92 15.58 23.58
N GLN A 564 -9.36 16.84 23.46
CA GLN A 564 -9.48 17.77 24.58
C GLN A 564 -10.73 17.51 25.45
N ALA A 565 -11.73 16.78 24.94
CA ALA A 565 -12.91 16.39 25.71
C ALA A 565 -12.54 15.30 26.74
N LYS A 566 -12.62 15.63 28.04
CA LYS A 566 -12.31 14.65 29.10
C LYS A 566 -13.53 13.81 29.47
N ASP A 567 -14.71 14.42 29.46
CA ASP A 567 -15.96 13.79 29.84
C ASP A 567 -17.12 14.20 28.90
N PHE A 568 -18.34 13.79 29.27
CA PHE A 568 -19.54 14.02 28.47
C PHE A 568 -20.00 15.48 28.52
N GLU A 569 -19.83 16.17 29.65
CA GLU A 569 -20.18 17.58 29.79
C GLU A 569 -19.23 18.47 28.98
N ASP A 570 -17.94 18.16 28.99
CA ASP A 570 -16.97 18.80 28.10
C ASP A 570 -17.34 18.59 26.64
N ALA A 571 -17.80 17.39 26.26
CA ALA A 571 -18.27 17.10 24.92
C ALA A 571 -19.50 17.94 24.54
N LEU A 572 -20.48 18.11 25.43
CA LEU A 572 -21.64 18.98 25.20
C LEU A 572 -21.22 20.45 25.04
N LYS A 573 -20.32 20.95 25.89
CA LYS A 573 -19.76 22.32 25.79
C LYS A 573 -19.01 22.53 24.47
N MET A 574 -18.25 21.54 24.03
CA MET A 574 -17.55 21.58 22.74
C MET A 574 -18.54 21.63 21.57
N LEU A 575 -19.58 20.80 21.59
CA LEU A 575 -20.64 20.85 20.57
C LEU A 575 -21.41 22.16 20.57
N GLY A 576 -21.61 22.78 21.75
CA GLY A 576 -22.23 24.11 21.86
C GLY A 576 -21.47 25.22 21.12
N LYS A 577 -20.17 25.03 20.84
CA LYS A 577 -19.33 25.96 20.06
C LYS A 577 -19.33 25.66 18.55
N ILE A 578 -19.88 24.53 18.13
CA ILE A 578 -19.95 24.14 16.71
C ILE A 578 -21.22 24.73 16.09
N ARG A 579 -21.08 25.36 14.92
CA ARG A 579 -22.25 25.83 14.16
C ARG A 579 -23.06 24.62 13.68
N TRP A 580 -24.28 24.49 14.19
CA TRP A 580 -25.20 23.48 13.70
C TRP A 580 -25.77 23.87 12.33
N ILE A 581 -25.76 22.92 11.40
CA ILE A 581 -26.41 23.01 10.09
C ILE A 581 -27.43 21.87 9.99
N PRO A 582 -28.72 22.14 9.68
CA PRO A 582 -29.71 21.08 9.53
C PRO A 582 -29.30 20.05 8.47
N ALA A 583 -29.47 18.76 8.73
CA ALA A 583 -29.11 17.75 7.75
C ALA A 583 -30.04 17.77 6.52
N ALA A 584 -29.46 17.69 5.32
CA ALA A 584 -30.24 17.55 4.08
C ALA A 584 -30.56 16.08 3.75
N THR A 585 -29.93 15.13 4.44
CA THR A 585 -30.10 13.69 4.25
C THR A 585 -30.13 13.00 5.61
N GLU A 586 -30.79 11.85 5.71
CA GLU A 586 -30.69 11.03 6.90
C GLU A 586 -29.31 10.35 6.98
N GLY A 587 -28.67 10.44 8.14
CA GLY A 587 -27.37 9.85 8.42
C GLY A 587 -26.21 10.82 8.23
N ALA A 588 -25.07 10.46 8.83
CA ALA A 588 -23.87 11.29 8.76
C ALA A 588 -23.19 11.17 7.38
N ILE A 589 -22.80 12.33 6.84
CA ILE A 589 -22.07 12.45 5.56
C ILE A 589 -20.58 12.73 5.77
N CYS A 590 -20.19 13.16 6.96
CA CYS A 590 -18.80 13.30 7.37
C CYS A 590 -18.58 12.80 8.80
N SER A 591 -17.33 12.70 9.20
CA SER A 591 -16.94 12.26 10.54
C SER A 591 -17.05 13.39 11.57
N SER A 592 -17.07 13.01 12.85
CA SER A 592 -16.96 13.97 13.95
C SER A 592 -15.65 14.75 13.89
N GLU A 593 -14.55 14.12 13.48
CA GLU A 593 -13.25 14.77 13.30
C GLU A 593 -13.31 15.84 12.18
N THR A 594 -14.03 15.56 11.10
CA THR A 594 -14.27 16.51 10.00
C THR A 594 -15.09 17.71 10.51
N MET A 595 -16.17 17.47 11.29
CA MET A 595 -16.99 18.53 11.91
C MET A 595 -16.15 19.50 12.75
N PHE A 596 -15.24 19.01 13.59
CA PHE A 596 -14.36 19.87 14.39
C PHE A 596 -13.26 20.57 13.58
N THR A 597 -12.85 20.00 12.45
CA THR A 597 -11.94 20.64 11.50
C THR A 597 -12.61 21.85 10.82
N GLN A 598 -13.81 21.67 10.28
CA GLN A 598 -14.54 22.71 9.53
C GLN A 598 -15.31 23.71 10.41
N GLY A 599 -15.57 23.36 11.67
CA GLY A 599 -16.25 24.23 12.65
C GLY A 599 -17.77 24.24 12.55
N TRP A 600 -18.36 23.37 11.74
CA TRP A 600 -19.79 23.20 11.58
C TRP A 600 -20.14 21.73 11.34
N GLY A 601 -21.35 21.30 11.68
CA GLY A 601 -21.82 19.93 11.43
C GLY A 601 -23.33 19.77 11.61
N THR A 602 -23.84 18.61 11.22
CA THR A 602 -25.27 18.30 11.37
C THR A 602 -25.54 17.56 12.68
N GLU A 603 -26.81 17.42 13.02
CA GLU A 603 -27.27 16.64 14.16
C GLU A 603 -26.75 15.19 14.13
N TYR A 604 -26.47 14.61 12.96
CA TYR A 604 -25.94 13.24 12.86
C TYR A 604 -24.47 13.14 13.23
N GLU A 605 -23.62 14.09 12.80
CA GLU A 605 -22.20 14.11 13.20
C GLU A 605 -22.03 14.39 14.70
N MET A 606 -22.86 15.31 15.22
CA MET A 606 -22.93 15.61 16.66
C MET A 606 -23.36 14.37 17.46
N THR A 607 -24.40 13.66 17.00
CA THR A 607 -24.87 12.43 17.65
C THR A 607 -23.80 11.33 17.61
N ASN A 608 -23.10 11.17 16.49
CA ASN A 608 -22.00 10.21 16.37
C ASN A 608 -20.85 10.52 17.34
N PHE A 609 -20.53 11.79 17.57
CA PHE A 609 -19.51 12.20 18.53
C PHE A 609 -19.89 11.79 19.96
N LEU A 610 -21.09 12.19 20.41
CA LEU A 610 -21.59 11.85 21.75
C LEU A 610 -21.74 10.35 21.95
N TYR A 611 -22.25 9.64 20.94
CA TYR A 611 -22.37 8.18 20.98
C TYR A 611 -21.01 7.49 21.14
N ARG A 612 -19.97 7.98 20.45
CA ARG A 612 -18.60 7.45 20.62
C ARG A 612 -18.09 7.66 22.05
N MET A 613 -18.34 8.83 22.65
CA MET A 613 -17.94 9.14 24.03
C MET A 613 -18.60 8.20 25.04
N LEU A 614 -19.92 7.98 24.93
CA LEU A 614 -20.67 7.08 25.81
C LEU A 614 -20.27 5.61 25.60
N LYS A 615 -20.04 5.19 24.35
CA LYS A 615 -19.69 3.79 24.02
C LYS A 615 -18.36 3.35 24.64
N VAL A 616 -17.41 4.26 24.81
CA VAL A 616 -16.12 3.99 25.48
C VAL A 616 -16.32 3.60 26.94
N ARG A 617 -17.42 4.04 27.58
CA ARG A 617 -17.77 3.71 28.97
C ARG A 617 -18.48 2.36 29.15
N HIS A 618 -18.73 1.60 28.07
CA HIS A 618 -19.47 0.32 28.08
C HIS A 618 -20.91 0.40 28.59
N ILE A 619 -21.51 1.59 28.55
CA ILE A 619 -22.91 1.81 28.91
C ILE A 619 -23.80 1.36 27.75
N LYS A 620 -24.97 0.79 28.07
CA LYS A 620 -26.02 0.50 27.09
C LYS A 620 -26.71 1.81 26.72
N ILE A 621 -26.66 2.15 25.42
CA ILE A 621 -27.18 3.42 24.91
C ILE A 621 -28.35 3.11 23.99
N ASP A 622 -29.51 3.63 24.34
CA ASP A 622 -30.67 3.72 23.47
C ASP A 622 -30.53 4.94 22.56
N LYS A 623 -30.94 4.79 21.30
CA LYS A 623 -30.88 5.84 20.30
C LYS A 623 -32.06 5.77 19.34
N GLY A 624 -32.44 6.92 18.82
CA GLY A 624 -33.60 7.04 17.96
C GLY A 624 -33.90 8.48 17.62
N TYR A 625 -35.18 8.77 17.39
CA TYR A 625 -35.67 10.10 17.04
C TYR A 625 -36.87 10.53 17.89
N TYR A 626 -36.99 11.83 18.11
CA TYR A 626 -38.24 12.49 18.51
C TYR A 626 -38.79 13.30 17.34
N TYR A 627 -40.12 13.32 17.17
CA TYR A 627 -40.76 14.28 16.29
C TYR A 627 -40.84 15.66 16.95
N LEU A 628 -40.71 16.71 16.15
CA LEU A 628 -40.79 18.09 16.61
C LEU A 628 -42.25 18.55 16.71
N SER A 629 -42.57 19.30 17.77
CA SER A 629 -43.80 20.09 17.86
C SER A 629 -43.71 21.33 16.95
N LYS A 630 -44.75 22.18 16.91
CA LYS A 630 -44.70 23.46 16.18
C LYS A 630 -43.65 24.38 16.77
N GLU A 631 -43.54 24.41 18.09
CA GLU A 631 -42.59 25.17 18.88
C GLU A 631 -41.16 24.68 18.62
N GLY A 632 -40.95 23.36 18.60
CA GLY A 632 -39.66 22.76 18.27
C GLY A 632 -39.20 23.11 16.86
N LYS A 633 -40.10 23.04 15.87
CA LYS A 633 -39.80 23.46 14.48
C LYS A 633 -39.41 24.94 14.41
N LYS A 634 -40.15 25.82 15.11
CA LYS A 634 -39.85 27.26 15.16
C LYS A 634 -38.48 27.53 15.81
N ALA A 635 -38.17 26.86 16.91
CA ALA A 635 -36.90 27.01 17.62
C ALA A 635 -35.71 26.59 16.74
N LEU A 636 -35.82 25.45 16.05
CA LEU A 636 -34.77 24.99 15.13
C LEU A 636 -34.67 25.84 13.87
N ALA A 637 -35.78 26.34 13.33
CA ALA A 637 -35.75 27.19 12.15
C ALA A 637 -35.01 28.51 12.44
N SER A 638 -35.19 29.07 13.62
CA SER A 638 -34.42 30.23 14.09
C SER A 638 -32.93 29.90 14.21
N LYS A 639 -32.57 28.75 14.82
CA LYS A 639 -31.17 28.32 14.96
C LYS A 639 -30.50 27.98 13.61
N ALA A 640 -31.27 27.56 12.60
CA ALA A 640 -30.79 27.20 11.27
C ALA A 640 -30.36 28.41 10.41
N ASN A 641 -30.70 29.64 10.83
CA ASN A 641 -30.30 30.89 10.19
C ASN A 641 -30.52 30.92 8.65
N GLY A 642 -31.76 30.66 8.22
CA GLY A 642 -32.16 30.69 6.81
C GLY A 642 -31.95 29.39 6.04
N ILE A 643 -31.36 28.36 6.65
CA ILE A 643 -31.23 27.02 6.04
C ILE A 643 -32.53 26.22 6.29
N PRO A 644 -33.17 25.66 5.26
CA PRO A 644 -34.42 24.92 5.42
C PRO A 644 -34.31 23.68 6.29
N LEU A 645 -35.29 23.47 7.18
CA LEU A 645 -35.45 22.21 7.91
C LEU A 645 -36.14 21.19 7.01
N LYS A 646 -35.41 20.16 6.56
CA LYS A 646 -35.98 19.11 5.72
C LYS A 646 -36.78 18.07 6.51
N TYR A 647 -36.36 17.78 7.74
CA TYR A 647 -36.95 16.73 8.57
C TYR A 647 -37.69 17.34 9.76
N ASP A 648 -38.80 16.71 10.15
CA ASP A 648 -39.59 17.08 11.32
C ASP A 648 -39.25 16.23 12.55
N LYS A 649 -38.05 15.65 12.57
CA LYS A 649 -37.55 14.79 13.64
C LYS A 649 -36.10 15.11 13.99
N VAL A 650 -35.71 14.83 15.23
CA VAL A 650 -34.38 15.07 15.78
C VAL A 650 -33.85 13.83 16.48
N PRO A 651 -32.56 13.48 16.33
CA PRO A 651 -31.98 12.33 17.00
C PRO A 651 -31.84 12.54 18.52
N TYR A 652 -31.90 11.42 19.26
CA TYR A 652 -31.60 11.40 20.70
C TYR A 652 -30.67 10.24 21.06
N LEU A 653 -29.99 10.40 22.19
CA LEU A 653 -29.32 9.33 22.92
C LEU A 653 -29.89 9.29 24.33
N ALA A 654 -30.17 8.10 24.85
CA ALA A 654 -30.59 7.87 26.23
C ALA A 654 -29.80 6.72 26.84
N TRP A 655 -29.48 6.80 28.11
CA TRP A 655 -28.75 5.76 28.83
C TRP A 655 -29.08 5.80 30.32
N GLU A 656 -28.73 4.73 31.03
CA GLU A 656 -28.76 4.69 32.49
C GLU A 656 -27.34 4.62 33.03
N GLU A 657 -27.06 5.44 34.04
CA GLU A 657 -25.78 5.46 34.76
C GLU A 657 -26.10 5.62 36.25
N ASN A 658 -25.57 4.72 37.10
CA ASN A 658 -25.80 4.72 38.55
C ASN A 658 -27.29 4.72 39.00
N GLY A 659 -28.19 4.16 38.19
CA GLY A 659 -29.63 4.13 38.48
C GLY A 659 -30.38 5.41 38.08
N GLU A 660 -29.67 6.40 37.54
CA GLU A 660 -30.27 7.61 36.97
C GLU A 660 -30.42 7.46 35.45
N SER A 661 -31.59 7.84 34.94
CA SER A 661 -31.84 7.91 33.50
C SER A 661 -31.38 9.26 32.96
N HIS A 662 -30.53 9.23 31.95
CA HIS A 662 -30.03 10.42 31.26
C HIS A 662 -30.44 10.40 29.80
N SER A 663 -30.70 11.57 29.23
CA SER A 663 -30.92 11.72 27.81
C SER A 663 -30.31 13.00 27.23
N VAL A 664 -30.07 12.99 25.93
CA VAL A 664 -29.72 14.20 25.19
C VAL A 664 -30.42 14.18 23.84
N VAL A 665 -31.06 15.30 23.48
CA VAL A 665 -31.70 15.51 22.19
C VAL A 665 -30.87 16.48 21.36
N ILE A 666 -30.44 16.05 20.18
CA ILE A 666 -29.52 16.79 19.30
C ILE A 666 -30.35 17.41 18.17
N PRO A 667 -30.20 18.71 17.83
CA PRO A 667 -29.10 19.63 18.16
C PRO A 667 -29.40 20.57 19.36
N PHE A 668 -30.41 20.27 20.17
CA PHE A 668 -30.73 21.09 21.35
C PHE A 668 -29.65 20.97 22.44
N LEU A 669 -28.99 19.81 22.52
CA LEU A 669 -27.97 19.47 23.53
C LEU A 669 -28.52 19.57 24.96
N LYS A 670 -29.79 19.21 25.14
CA LYS A 670 -30.50 19.20 26.43
C LYS A 670 -31.22 17.88 26.64
N ASP A 671 -31.54 17.58 27.89
CA ASP A 671 -32.35 16.43 28.25
C ASP A 671 -33.76 16.52 27.67
N ALA A 672 -34.32 15.38 27.26
CA ALA A 672 -35.65 15.28 26.66
C ALA A 672 -36.76 15.81 27.59
N ALA A 673 -36.63 15.64 28.90
CA ALA A 673 -37.58 16.14 29.88
C ALA A 673 -37.65 17.68 29.91
N MET A 674 -36.54 18.37 29.60
CA MET A 674 -36.50 19.83 29.50
C MET A 674 -37.11 20.36 28.19
N LEU A 675 -37.40 19.47 27.22
CA LEU A 675 -37.85 19.81 25.88
C LEU A 675 -39.28 19.37 25.59
N ARG A 676 -40.09 19.05 26.62
CA ARG A 676 -41.47 18.54 26.46
C ARG A 676 -42.35 19.41 25.56
N ALA A 677 -42.24 20.73 25.61
CA ALA A 677 -42.99 21.64 24.72
C ALA A 677 -42.49 21.64 23.26
N MET A 678 -41.25 21.18 23.02
CA MET A 678 -40.59 21.18 21.71
C MET A 678 -40.63 19.82 20.99
N LEU A 679 -40.96 18.75 21.71
CA LEU A 679 -40.97 17.37 21.22
C LEU A 679 -42.37 16.77 21.33
N LYS A 680 -42.73 15.85 20.44
CA LYS A 680 -43.93 15.02 20.60
C LYS A 680 -43.61 13.85 21.54
N ASP A 681 -44.62 13.36 22.27
CA ASP A 681 -44.45 12.37 23.35
C ASP A 681 -43.84 11.03 22.93
N LYS A 682 -43.93 10.65 21.65
CA LYS A 682 -43.46 9.36 21.16
C LYS A 682 -42.06 9.45 20.54
N SER A 683 -41.11 8.73 21.13
CA SER A 683 -39.81 8.48 20.51
C SER A 683 -39.84 7.22 19.64
N ILE A 684 -39.02 7.18 18.59
CA ILE A 684 -38.85 6.03 17.71
C ILE A 684 -37.42 5.53 17.81
N ARG A 685 -37.22 4.29 18.27
CA ARG A 685 -35.91 3.64 18.21
C ARG A 685 -35.58 3.32 16.74
N SER A 686 -34.40 3.74 16.30
CA SER A 686 -33.94 3.50 14.92
C SER A 686 -32.41 3.52 14.87
N PRO A 687 -31.78 2.69 14.02
CA PRO A 687 -30.37 2.84 13.72
C PRO A 687 -30.10 4.19 13.05
N LEU A 688 -28.96 4.79 13.39
CA LEU A 688 -28.42 5.96 12.69
C LEU A 688 -27.55 5.44 11.54
N GLY A 689 -27.94 5.76 10.30
CA GLY A 689 -27.25 5.32 9.09
C GLY A 689 -26.02 6.17 8.73
N SER A 690 -25.23 5.67 7.78
CA SER A 690 -24.18 6.43 7.09
C SER A 690 -24.26 6.18 5.59
N LYS A 691 -23.97 7.21 4.79
CA LYS A 691 -23.89 7.08 3.33
C LYS A 691 -22.55 6.49 2.87
N SER A 692 -22.52 5.96 1.66
CA SER A 692 -21.31 5.41 1.02
C SER A 692 -21.04 6.11 -0.32
N ALA A 693 -19.77 6.22 -0.68
CA ALA A 693 -19.32 6.62 -2.01
C ALA A 693 -18.67 5.44 -2.72
N GLU A 694 -18.66 5.48 -4.05
CA GLU A 694 -18.09 4.45 -4.91
C GLU A 694 -17.08 5.07 -5.86
N ILE A 695 -15.96 4.38 -6.09
CA ILE A 695 -15.01 4.66 -7.17
C ILE A 695 -15.00 3.46 -8.09
N ARG A 696 -15.32 3.68 -9.37
CA ARG A 696 -15.30 2.63 -10.39
C ARG A 696 -14.45 3.05 -11.57
N MET A 697 -13.54 2.17 -11.99
CA MET A 697 -12.62 2.37 -13.10
C MET A 697 -12.81 1.26 -14.14
N GLU A 698 -13.11 1.66 -15.38
CA GLU A 698 -13.27 0.76 -16.53
C GLU A 698 -12.12 0.98 -17.51
N LEU A 699 -11.33 -0.06 -17.76
CA LEU A 699 -10.20 -0.03 -18.68
C LEU A 699 -10.61 -0.52 -20.06
N TYR A 700 -10.28 0.27 -21.08
CA TYR A 700 -10.38 -0.10 -22.49
C TYR A 700 -8.98 -0.31 -23.04
N TYR A 701 -8.72 -1.50 -23.57
CA TYR A 701 -7.38 -1.91 -24.00
C TYR A 701 -7.43 -2.83 -25.22
N GLU A 702 -6.30 -2.95 -25.90
CA GLU A 702 -6.06 -3.99 -26.92
C GLU A 702 -5.03 -4.97 -26.36
N GLU A 703 -5.14 -6.25 -26.70
CA GLU A 703 -4.08 -7.21 -26.38
C GLU A 703 -2.86 -6.91 -27.25
N LYS A 704 -1.65 -7.05 -26.70
CA LYS A 704 -0.45 -7.00 -27.55
C LYS A 704 -0.46 -8.21 -28.45
N ASP A 705 -0.21 -8.01 -29.74
CA ASP A 705 -0.02 -9.12 -30.68
C ASP A 705 1.20 -9.93 -30.24
N ILE A 706 0.94 -11.10 -29.65
CA ILE A 706 1.91 -12.18 -29.49
C ILE A 706 1.99 -12.85 -30.87
N GLY A 707 3.20 -13.02 -31.40
CA GLY A 707 3.47 -13.32 -32.82
C GLY A 707 2.61 -14.41 -33.49
N THR A 708 2.50 -14.26 -34.81
CA THR A 708 1.99 -15.18 -35.86
C THR A 708 0.52 -15.64 -35.78
N VAL A 709 -0.07 -15.87 -34.60
CA VAL A 709 -1.45 -16.41 -34.50
C VAL A 709 -2.53 -15.33 -34.69
N SER A 710 -2.29 -14.09 -34.25
CA SER A 710 -3.21 -12.96 -34.45
C SER A 710 -3.33 -12.50 -35.91
N GLN A 711 -2.32 -12.77 -36.75
CA GLN A 711 -2.35 -12.40 -38.18
C GLN A 711 -3.30 -13.31 -38.98
N VAL A 712 -3.38 -14.61 -38.64
CA VAL A 712 -4.28 -15.56 -39.29
C VAL A 712 -5.75 -15.33 -38.88
N GLY A 713 -6.01 -15.02 -37.60
CA GLY A 713 -7.34 -14.64 -37.13
C GLY A 713 -7.84 -13.30 -37.68
N GLY A 714 -6.93 -12.34 -37.87
CA GLY A 714 -7.24 -11.05 -38.52
C GLY A 714 -7.61 -11.18 -40.00
N MET A 715 -6.98 -12.12 -40.72
CA MET A 715 -7.34 -12.42 -42.12
C MET A 715 -8.70 -13.10 -42.25
N ALA A 716 -9.06 -14.01 -41.33
CA ALA A 716 -10.38 -14.66 -41.33
C ALA A 716 -11.53 -13.70 -41.01
N ALA A 717 -11.34 -12.74 -40.09
CA ALA A 717 -12.34 -11.72 -39.77
C ALA A 717 -12.51 -10.66 -40.88
N ALA A 718 -11.42 -10.32 -41.58
CA ALA A 718 -11.45 -9.42 -42.74
C ALA A 718 -12.19 -10.00 -43.96
N LEU A 719 -12.19 -11.33 -44.10
CA LEU A 719 -12.94 -12.05 -45.14
C LEU A 719 -14.42 -12.26 -44.79
N GLY A 720 -14.80 -12.15 -43.51
CA GLY A 720 -16.18 -12.35 -43.03
C GLY A 720 -17.03 -11.09 -42.87
N GLY A 721 -16.54 -9.91 -43.29
CA GLY A 721 -17.31 -8.66 -43.27
C GLY A 721 -17.65 -8.10 -41.88
N GLY A 722 -17.18 -8.72 -40.79
CA GLY A 722 -17.43 -8.27 -39.43
C GLY A 722 -16.27 -7.44 -38.90
N SER A 723 -16.49 -6.14 -38.65
CA SER A 723 -15.54 -5.31 -37.92
C SER A 723 -15.51 -5.73 -36.44
N VAL A 724 -14.69 -6.72 -36.10
CA VAL A 724 -14.43 -7.07 -34.69
C VAL A 724 -13.61 -5.94 -34.10
N SER A 725 -14.19 -5.13 -33.21
CA SER A 725 -13.42 -4.11 -32.51
C SER A 725 -12.34 -4.81 -31.67
N LYS A 726 -11.06 -4.64 -32.03
CA LYS A 726 -9.91 -5.18 -31.26
C LYS A 726 -9.85 -4.71 -29.80
N GLN A 727 -10.67 -3.72 -29.42
CA GLN A 727 -10.70 -3.10 -28.09
C GLN A 727 -11.59 -3.89 -27.13
N LYS A 728 -10.99 -4.48 -26.09
CA LYS A 728 -11.68 -5.08 -24.93
C LYS A 728 -11.99 -4.02 -23.88
N ARG A 729 -12.98 -4.30 -23.03
CA ARG A 729 -13.41 -3.46 -21.90
C ARG A 729 -13.59 -4.30 -20.66
N GLU A 730 -12.89 -3.97 -19.58
CA GLU A 730 -12.99 -4.65 -18.29
C GLU A 730 -13.10 -3.67 -17.11
N THR A 731 -13.73 -4.09 -16.02
CA THR A 731 -13.72 -3.32 -14.76
C THR A 731 -12.37 -3.55 -14.09
N LEU A 732 -11.56 -2.50 -13.99
CA LEU A 732 -10.23 -2.56 -13.41
C LEU A 732 -10.27 -2.44 -11.89
N TYR A 733 -11.15 -1.59 -11.36
CA TYR A 733 -11.28 -1.30 -9.93
C TYR A 733 -12.71 -0.87 -9.63
N SER A 734 -13.30 -1.37 -8.54
CA SER A 734 -14.64 -0.98 -8.12
C SER A 734 -14.80 -1.15 -6.62
N GLU A 735 -14.71 -0.07 -5.86
CA GLU A 735 -14.77 -0.12 -4.40
C GLU A 735 -15.74 0.91 -3.81
N SER A 736 -16.40 0.51 -2.73
CA SER A 736 -17.38 1.32 -1.99
C SER A 736 -16.94 1.57 -0.56
N PHE A 737 -16.81 2.85 -0.20
CA PHE A 737 -16.37 3.29 1.12
C PHE A 737 -17.46 4.10 1.82
N ARG A 738 -17.51 4.03 3.15
CA ARG A 738 -18.38 4.92 3.94
C ARG A 738 -17.89 6.36 3.81
N LEU A 739 -18.80 7.31 3.50
CA LEU A 739 -18.46 8.73 3.38
C LEU A 739 -17.84 9.28 4.67
N VAL A 740 -18.31 8.80 5.82
CA VAL A 740 -17.78 9.13 7.15
C VAL A 740 -16.29 8.78 7.28
N SER A 741 -15.83 7.72 6.61
CA SER A 741 -14.41 7.33 6.60
C SER A 741 -13.62 8.17 5.59
N LEU A 742 -14.19 8.42 4.42
CA LEU A 742 -13.55 9.20 3.36
C LEU A 742 -13.40 10.69 3.69
N SER A 743 -14.31 11.26 4.48
CA SER A 743 -14.20 12.65 4.94
C SER A 743 -13.00 12.90 5.86
N ASN A 744 -12.43 11.83 6.44
CA ASN A 744 -11.21 11.90 7.24
C ASN A 744 -9.97 11.88 6.37
N MET A 745 -9.93 11.02 5.36
CA MET A 745 -8.72 10.77 4.59
C MET A 745 -9.02 10.43 3.12
N PRO A 746 -8.33 11.09 2.16
CA PRO A 746 -8.37 10.71 0.76
C PRO A 746 -7.87 9.28 0.52
N VAL A 747 -8.33 8.67 -0.57
CA VAL A 747 -7.92 7.34 -1.05
C VAL A 747 -6.95 7.50 -2.21
N ASP A 748 -5.76 6.95 -2.06
CA ASP A 748 -4.77 6.89 -3.14
C ASP A 748 -4.93 5.56 -3.90
N VAL A 749 -4.93 5.57 -5.23
CA VAL A 749 -5.10 4.37 -6.08
C VAL A 749 -3.99 4.34 -7.13
N PHE A 750 -3.33 3.20 -7.27
CA PHE A 750 -2.23 2.99 -8.22
C PHE A 750 -2.11 1.54 -8.67
N PHE A 751 -1.39 1.31 -9.76
CA PHE A 751 -1.38 0.03 -10.46
C PHE A 751 0.02 -0.56 -10.51
N LEU A 752 0.13 -1.85 -10.26
CA LEU A 752 1.37 -2.59 -10.32
C LEU A 752 1.22 -3.83 -11.21
N LYS A 753 2.34 -4.33 -11.72
CA LYS A 753 2.37 -5.65 -12.35
C LYS A 753 2.65 -6.69 -11.27
N GLY A 754 1.74 -7.64 -11.15
CA GLY A 754 1.84 -8.81 -10.30
C GLY A 754 1.94 -10.08 -11.13
N LYS A 755 2.09 -11.20 -10.43
CA LYS A 755 1.85 -12.53 -11.01
C LYS A 755 0.71 -13.17 -10.24
N ASN A 756 -0.31 -13.64 -10.93
CA ASN A 756 -1.40 -14.38 -10.27
C ASN A 756 -0.89 -15.73 -9.75
N LYS A 757 -1.73 -16.48 -9.03
CA LYS A 757 -1.41 -17.83 -8.52
C LYS A 757 -0.96 -18.82 -9.61
N LYS A 758 -1.28 -18.53 -10.87
CA LYS A 758 -0.95 -19.34 -12.06
C LYS A 758 0.38 -18.91 -12.72
N GLY A 759 1.00 -17.83 -12.24
CA GLY A 759 2.27 -17.30 -12.75
C GLY A 759 2.11 -16.33 -13.93
N GLU A 760 0.87 -16.04 -14.36
CA GLU A 760 0.56 -15.12 -15.44
C GLU A 760 0.77 -13.68 -14.96
N SER A 761 1.42 -12.87 -15.77
CA SER A 761 1.61 -11.45 -15.48
C SER A 761 0.25 -10.76 -15.60
N ILE A 762 -0.26 -10.28 -14.47
CA ILE A 762 -1.54 -9.55 -14.39
C ILE A 762 -1.33 -8.17 -13.78
N TYR A 763 -2.29 -7.29 -13.98
CA TYR A 763 -2.35 -6.06 -13.22
C TYR A 763 -2.91 -6.32 -11.81
N THR A 764 -2.30 -5.66 -10.82
CA THR A 764 -2.79 -5.57 -9.44
C THR A 764 -3.13 -4.12 -9.17
N VAL A 765 -4.35 -3.85 -8.72
CA VAL A 765 -4.73 -2.54 -8.20
C VAL A 765 -4.35 -2.48 -6.74
N ARG A 766 -3.70 -1.39 -6.32
CA ARG A 766 -3.43 -1.09 -4.92
C ARG A 766 -4.10 0.21 -4.55
N TRP A 767 -4.64 0.26 -3.34
CA TRP A 767 -5.15 1.50 -2.79
C TRP A 767 -4.75 1.69 -1.33
N TYR A 768 -4.58 2.96 -0.96
CA TYR A 768 -4.30 3.38 0.39
C TYR A 768 -5.40 4.32 0.86
N GLY A 769 -6.23 3.84 1.79
CA GLY A 769 -7.41 4.55 2.29
C GLY A 769 -7.56 4.48 3.80
N PRO A 770 -8.73 4.87 4.35
CA PRO A 770 -9.00 4.87 5.79
C PRO A 770 -8.70 3.55 6.52
N ASP A 771 -8.77 2.42 5.81
CA ASP A 771 -8.52 1.08 6.32
C ASP A 771 -7.05 0.62 6.18
N GLY A 772 -6.19 1.46 5.61
CA GLY A 772 -4.78 1.19 5.34
C GLY A 772 -4.48 0.88 3.86
N LEU A 773 -3.35 0.22 3.62
CA LEU A 773 -2.98 -0.28 2.30
C LEU A 773 -3.65 -1.64 2.05
N ASP A 774 -4.35 -1.75 0.93
CA ASP A 774 -4.97 -2.99 0.45
C ASP A 774 -4.68 -3.18 -1.06
N ASP A 775 -4.89 -4.39 -1.55
CA ASP A 775 -4.67 -4.72 -2.97
C ASP A 775 -5.59 -5.82 -3.50
N GLU A 776 -5.87 -5.73 -4.81
CA GLU A 776 -6.72 -6.67 -5.55
C GLU A 776 -6.02 -7.09 -6.86
N GLU A 777 -5.88 -8.40 -7.04
CA GLU A 777 -5.44 -9.00 -8.31
C GLU A 777 -6.57 -8.87 -9.34
N THR A 778 -6.26 -8.39 -10.54
CA THR A 778 -7.24 -8.28 -11.63
C THR A 778 -7.10 -9.45 -12.60
N ASP A 779 -8.17 -9.75 -13.34
CA ASP A 779 -8.13 -10.74 -14.44
C ASP A 779 -7.49 -10.19 -15.73
N ILE A 780 -6.96 -8.96 -15.69
CA ILE A 780 -6.40 -8.27 -16.85
C ILE A 780 -4.91 -8.60 -16.98
N SER A 781 -4.54 -9.19 -18.13
CA SER A 781 -3.14 -9.44 -18.49
C SER A 781 -2.30 -8.16 -18.45
N ALA A 782 -1.06 -8.29 -18.01
CA ALA A 782 -0.06 -7.21 -18.03
C ALA A 782 0.47 -6.89 -19.44
N ASP A 783 0.15 -7.74 -20.44
CA ASP A 783 0.57 -7.65 -21.83
C ASP A 783 -0.51 -7.04 -22.73
N ILE A 784 -0.94 -5.84 -22.34
CA ILE A 784 -1.94 -5.07 -23.05
C ILE A 784 -1.38 -3.73 -23.54
N VAL A 785 -2.08 -3.12 -24.49
CA VAL A 785 -1.94 -1.74 -24.89
C VAL A 785 -3.16 -0.98 -24.35
N PRO A 786 -3.05 -0.30 -23.20
CA PRO A 786 -4.15 0.48 -22.66
C PRO A 786 -4.48 1.64 -23.61
N LYS A 787 -5.76 1.94 -23.79
CA LYS A 787 -6.23 3.02 -24.67
C LYS A 787 -6.92 4.11 -23.86
N ARG A 788 -7.87 3.73 -23.01
CA ARG A 788 -8.68 4.66 -22.22
C ARG A 788 -9.03 4.07 -20.87
N LEU A 789 -9.08 4.90 -19.84
CA LEU A 789 -9.56 4.55 -18.50
C LEU A 789 -10.73 5.47 -18.15
N LYS A 790 -11.93 4.91 -17.99
CA LYS A 790 -13.12 5.66 -17.57
C LYS A 790 -13.27 5.58 -16.06
N ILE A 791 -13.35 6.73 -15.40
CA ILE A 791 -13.47 6.87 -13.94
C ILE A 791 -14.85 7.43 -13.62
N LYS A 792 -15.63 6.66 -12.88
CA LYS A 792 -16.97 6.99 -12.40
C LYS A 792 -16.92 7.10 -10.88
N CYS A 793 -17.47 8.18 -10.34
CA CYS A 793 -17.53 8.42 -8.90
C CYS A 793 -18.98 8.59 -8.47
N TYR A 794 -19.43 7.83 -7.48
CA TYR A 794 -20.68 8.07 -6.77
C TYR A 794 -20.37 8.83 -5.48
N ASN A 795 -20.96 10.00 -5.27
CA ASN A 795 -20.66 10.83 -4.10
C ASN A 795 -21.56 10.58 -2.88
N GLY A 796 -22.35 9.49 -2.88
CA GLY A 796 -23.36 9.21 -1.86
C GLY A 796 -24.75 9.78 -2.16
N MET A 797 -24.87 10.60 -3.19
CA MET A 797 -26.13 11.21 -3.65
C MET A 797 -26.42 10.85 -5.10
N LYS A 798 -25.46 11.13 -6.00
CA LYS A 798 -25.56 10.88 -7.43
C LYS A 798 -24.21 10.43 -8.00
N TYR A 799 -24.24 9.82 -9.18
CA TYR A 799 -23.03 9.65 -9.98
C TYR A 799 -22.62 11.01 -10.55
N LEU A 800 -21.31 11.30 -10.48
CA LEU A 800 -20.69 12.45 -11.12
C LEU A 800 -20.38 12.13 -12.59
N ASP A 801 -20.17 13.18 -13.39
CA ASP A 801 -19.81 13.03 -14.81
C ASP A 801 -18.60 12.11 -14.99
N THR A 802 -18.59 11.24 -15.99
CA THR A 802 -17.48 10.29 -16.17
C THR A 802 -16.22 11.01 -16.66
N TYR A 803 -15.10 10.84 -15.95
CA TYR A 803 -13.80 11.26 -16.46
C TYR A 803 -13.21 10.17 -17.36
N THR A 804 -12.66 10.54 -18.50
CA THR A 804 -11.98 9.60 -19.41
C THR A 804 -10.53 9.99 -19.54
N PHE A 805 -9.65 9.23 -18.90
CA PHE A 805 -8.22 9.34 -19.10
C PHE A 805 -7.82 8.61 -20.38
N ARG A 806 -7.01 9.24 -21.23
CA ARG A 806 -6.54 8.67 -22.51
C ARG A 806 -5.05 8.43 -22.44
N PHE A 807 -4.64 7.20 -22.77
CA PHE A 807 -3.23 6.83 -22.76
C PHE A 807 -2.53 7.30 -24.03
N GLU A 808 -1.33 7.84 -23.88
CA GLU A 808 -0.45 8.09 -25.02
C GLU A 808 0.14 6.80 -25.57
N LYS A 809 0.67 6.86 -26.80
CA LYS A 809 1.41 5.75 -27.39
C LYS A 809 2.58 5.36 -26.49
N GLY A 810 2.53 4.16 -25.93
CA GLY A 810 3.58 3.60 -25.06
C GLY A 810 3.43 3.92 -23.57
N GLN A 811 2.45 4.75 -23.16
CA GLN A 811 2.12 5.00 -21.76
C GLN A 811 1.46 3.76 -21.14
N LYS A 812 1.88 3.42 -19.91
CA LYS A 812 1.43 2.21 -19.22
C LYS A 812 0.48 2.55 -18.07
N LEU A 813 -0.22 1.54 -17.56
CA LEU A 813 -1.11 1.71 -16.41
C LEU A 813 -0.33 2.06 -15.12
N GLU A 814 0.88 1.51 -14.96
CA GLU A 814 1.80 1.80 -13.85
C GLU A 814 2.32 3.25 -13.82
N ASP A 815 2.11 4.00 -14.91
CA ASP A 815 2.56 5.39 -15.04
C ASP A 815 1.58 6.39 -14.39
N ILE A 816 0.50 5.92 -13.75
CA ILE A 816 -0.58 6.77 -13.23
C ILE A 816 -0.81 6.54 -11.74
N PHE A 817 -0.95 7.64 -10.99
CA PHE A 817 -1.27 7.65 -9.57
C PHE A 817 -2.43 8.62 -9.28
N PHE A 818 -3.54 8.10 -8.75
CA PHE A 818 -4.72 8.89 -8.41
C PHE A 818 -4.85 9.08 -6.89
N THR A 819 -5.42 10.21 -6.48
CA THR A 819 -5.92 10.43 -5.12
C THR A 819 -7.32 11.01 -5.20
N PHE A 820 -8.28 10.32 -4.59
CA PHE A 820 -9.68 10.74 -4.52
C PHE A 820 -10.02 11.23 -3.12
N ALA A 821 -10.58 12.42 -3.00
CA ALA A 821 -11.14 12.94 -1.77
C ALA A 821 -12.65 13.08 -1.91
N PHE A 822 -13.40 12.56 -0.94
CA PHE A 822 -14.85 12.69 -0.85
C PHE A 822 -15.23 13.31 0.49
N SER A 823 -16.33 14.09 0.51
CA SER A 823 -16.75 14.84 1.70
C SER A 823 -15.59 15.64 2.32
N MET A 824 -14.74 16.22 1.47
CA MET A 824 -13.52 16.91 1.90
C MET A 824 -13.88 18.14 2.76
N PRO A 825 -13.37 18.27 4.01
CA PRO A 825 -13.73 19.37 4.92
C PRO A 825 -13.37 20.74 4.37
N ASP A 826 -14.07 21.75 4.86
CA ASP A 826 -13.56 23.12 4.85
C ASP A 826 -12.33 23.21 5.78
N ILE A 827 -11.25 23.80 5.29
CA ILE A 827 -9.99 23.93 6.04
C ILE A 827 -9.78 25.41 6.38
N SER A 828 -9.70 25.72 7.68
CA SER A 828 -9.38 27.07 8.16
C SER A 828 -7.87 27.34 8.23
N LYS A 829 -7.48 28.60 8.41
CA LYS A 829 -6.08 28.99 8.68
C LYS A 829 -5.52 28.27 9.92
N ASP A 830 -6.32 28.13 10.98
CA ASP A 830 -5.88 27.44 12.19
C ASP A 830 -5.68 25.95 11.95
N ALA A 831 -6.58 25.32 11.18
CA ALA A 831 -6.48 23.90 10.87
C ALA A 831 -5.24 23.60 10.02
N ILE A 832 -4.96 24.42 8.99
CA ILE A 832 -3.77 24.24 8.16
C ILE A 832 -2.48 24.48 8.96
N ALA A 833 -2.43 25.50 9.84
CA ALA A 833 -1.28 25.76 10.69
C ALA A 833 -0.96 24.58 11.64
N MET A 834 -1.99 23.92 12.18
CA MET A 834 -1.80 22.69 12.97
C MET A 834 -1.25 21.54 12.14
N MET A 835 -1.73 21.38 10.90
CA MET A 835 -1.24 20.35 9.97
C MET A 835 0.22 20.63 9.57
N ASP A 836 0.59 21.90 9.38
CA ASP A 836 1.94 22.31 9.02
C ASP A 836 2.96 22.01 10.10
N LYS A 837 2.63 22.39 11.34
CA LYS A 837 3.46 22.07 12.50
C LYS A 837 3.68 20.57 12.65
N GLU A 838 2.67 19.76 12.36
CA GLU A 838 2.80 18.31 12.41
C GLU A 838 3.61 17.75 11.22
N ARG A 839 3.42 18.28 10.02
CA ARG A 839 4.24 17.94 8.86
C ARG A 839 5.72 18.22 9.15
N GLU A 840 6.06 19.41 9.66
CA GLU A 840 7.44 19.77 9.99
C GLU A 840 8.08 18.75 10.94
N LYS A 841 7.36 18.35 11.99
CA LYS A 841 7.82 17.28 12.90
C LYS A 841 8.05 15.95 12.17
N ARG A 842 7.16 15.55 11.27
CA ARG A 842 7.29 14.29 10.50
C ARG A 842 8.49 14.31 9.54
N PHE A 843 8.87 15.48 9.03
CA PHE A 843 9.98 15.63 8.09
C PHE A 843 11.32 16.08 8.73
N ALA A 844 11.33 16.47 10.01
CA ALA A 844 12.49 17.07 10.70
C ALA A 844 13.80 16.26 10.59
N HIS A 845 13.72 14.93 10.47
CA HIS A 845 14.87 14.02 10.38
C HIS A 845 14.87 13.17 9.09
N ILE A 846 14.25 13.68 8.02
CA ILE A 846 14.06 12.96 6.75
C ILE A 846 14.69 13.72 5.58
N SER A 847 15.90 13.30 5.20
CA SER A 847 16.68 13.82 4.07
C SER A 847 16.18 13.36 2.69
N LYS A 848 15.37 12.29 2.62
CA LYS A 848 14.68 11.88 1.38
C LYS A 848 13.42 11.08 1.72
N ALA A 849 12.29 11.37 1.07
CA ALA A 849 11.04 10.62 1.27
C ALA A 849 10.85 9.50 0.23
N ALA A 850 10.22 8.38 0.58
CA ALA A 850 9.95 7.27 -0.34
C ALA A 850 9.06 7.73 -1.52
N PRO A 851 9.24 7.19 -2.74
CA PRO A 851 8.47 7.63 -3.92
C PRO A 851 6.95 7.61 -3.72
N LEU A 852 6.41 6.55 -3.09
CA LEU A 852 4.98 6.49 -2.78
C LEU A 852 4.56 7.63 -1.84
N SER A 853 5.31 7.87 -0.76
CA SER A 853 5.05 8.98 0.15
C SER A 853 5.15 10.33 -0.56
N GLN A 854 6.13 10.53 -1.43
CA GLN A 854 6.25 11.75 -2.24
C GLN A 854 4.98 11.98 -3.08
N LEU A 855 4.47 10.94 -3.76
CA LEU A 855 3.25 11.02 -4.55
C LEU A 855 2.00 11.31 -3.70
N GLN A 856 1.87 10.63 -2.56
CA GLN A 856 0.77 10.83 -1.61
C GLN A 856 0.75 12.25 -1.04
N TRP A 857 1.89 12.74 -0.55
CA TRP A 857 2.01 14.10 -0.03
C TRP A 857 1.76 15.13 -1.12
N THR A 858 2.29 14.91 -2.33
CA THR A 858 2.06 15.80 -3.48
C THR A 858 0.56 15.92 -3.77
N ASN A 859 -0.15 14.81 -3.98
CA ASN A 859 -1.57 14.84 -4.32
C ASN A 859 -2.45 15.37 -3.19
N ARG A 860 -2.26 14.90 -1.97
CA ARG A 860 -3.09 15.29 -0.83
C ARG A 860 -2.90 16.76 -0.48
N THR A 861 -1.69 17.30 -0.60
CA THR A 861 -1.47 18.72 -0.34
C THR A 861 -2.17 19.59 -1.38
N LYS A 862 -2.17 19.23 -2.68
CA LYS A 862 -3.00 19.95 -3.69
C LYS A 862 -4.46 20.05 -3.27
N ILE A 863 -5.04 18.94 -2.81
CA ILE A 863 -6.44 18.85 -2.36
C ILE A 863 -6.68 19.73 -1.13
N TYR A 864 -5.78 19.70 -0.15
CA TYR A 864 -5.91 20.48 1.08
C TYR A 864 -5.79 21.98 0.81
N ASN A 865 -4.91 22.36 -0.12
CA ASN A 865 -4.68 23.75 -0.50
C ASN A 865 -5.88 24.34 -1.22
N PHE A 866 -6.42 23.60 -2.19
CA PHE A 866 -7.65 24.03 -2.86
C PHE A 866 -8.77 24.22 -1.85
N SER A 867 -8.95 23.25 -0.93
CA SER A 867 -9.97 23.32 0.11
C SER A 867 -9.79 24.54 1.03
N LEU A 868 -8.56 24.89 1.40
CA LEU A 868 -8.24 26.10 2.17
C LEU A 868 -8.59 27.37 1.39
N LEU A 869 -8.08 27.52 0.17
CA LEU A 869 -8.29 28.70 -0.67
C LEU A 869 -9.78 28.96 -0.90
N GLN A 870 -10.51 27.91 -1.30
CA GLN A 870 -11.97 27.99 -1.47
C GLN A 870 -12.65 28.39 -0.15
N THR A 871 -12.32 27.73 0.98
CA THR A 871 -12.92 28.04 2.28
C THR A 871 -12.74 29.50 2.69
N LEU A 872 -11.57 30.09 2.44
CA LEU A 872 -11.29 31.49 2.79
C LEU A 872 -12.05 32.47 1.89
N TYR A 873 -12.10 32.18 0.60
CA TYR A 873 -12.83 32.98 -0.37
C TYR A 873 -14.33 32.96 -0.08
N GLU A 874 -14.91 31.78 0.07
CA GLU A 874 -16.34 31.61 0.36
C GLU A 874 -16.76 32.34 1.63
N LYS A 875 -15.97 32.26 2.71
CA LYS A 875 -16.24 33.02 3.95
C LYS A 875 -16.26 34.54 3.74
N THR A 876 -15.47 35.04 2.79
CA THR A 876 -15.43 36.46 2.44
C THR A 876 -16.68 36.86 1.66
N VAL A 877 -17.03 36.08 0.63
CA VAL A 877 -18.21 36.34 -0.21
C VAL A 877 -19.51 36.15 0.56
N GLN A 878 -19.60 35.14 1.44
CA GLN A 878 -20.74 34.92 2.35
C GLN A 878 -21.09 36.17 3.15
N LYS A 879 -20.07 36.83 3.74
CA LYS A 879 -20.27 38.05 4.54
C LYS A 879 -20.74 39.22 3.68
N LYS A 880 -20.19 39.38 2.48
CA LYS A 880 -20.52 40.50 1.57
C LYS A 880 -21.91 40.37 0.97
N LEU A 881 -22.29 39.17 0.53
CA LEU A 881 -23.59 38.90 -0.09
C LEU A 881 -24.67 38.51 0.93
N ASN A 882 -24.33 38.49 2.22
CA ASN A 882 -25.22 38.03 3.30
C ASN A 882 -25.89 36.67 3.01
N VAL A 883 -25.11 35.73 2.48
CA VAL A 883 -25.56 34.36 2.18
C VAL A 883 -24.92 33.34 3.12
N SER A 884 -25.59 32.22 3.33
CA SER A 884 -25.03 31.06 4.01
C SER A 884 -24.59 30.00 3.00
N ALA A 885 -23.29 29.73 2.89
CA ALA A 885 -22.78 28.60 2.12
C ALA A 885 -22.30 27.47 3.04
N THR A 886 -22.65 26.24 2.68
CA THR A 886 -22.38 25.02 3.44
C THR A 886 -22.15 23.86 2.47
N ARG A 887 -21.94 22.62 2.96
CA ARG A 887 -21.80 21.42 2.12
C ARG A 887 -22.54 20.21 2.68
N HIS A 888 -23.73 20.46 3.24
CA HIS A 888 -24.51 19.44 3.95
C HIS A 888 -25.42 18.61 3.03
N LYS A 889 -25.59 19.02 1.77
CA LYS A 889 -26.32 18.31 0.71
C LYS A 889 -25.40 17.85 -0.41
N THR A 890 -24.43 18.67 -0.79
CA THR A 890 -23.48 18.39 -1.89
C THR A 890 -22.07 18.21 -1.33
N PRO A 891 -21.59 16.97 -1.12
CA PRO A 891 -20.25 16.72 -0.60
C PRO A 891 -19.16 17.17 -1.59
N ARG A 892 -18.11 17.82 -1.09
CA ARG A 892 -16.92 18.19 -1.89
C ARG A 892 -16.18 16.92 -2.33
N VAL A 893 -16.04 16.72 -3.63
CA VAL A 893 -15.28 15.65 -4.28
C VAL A 893 -14.18 16.23 -5.16
N LEU A 894 -12.95 15.78 -4.93
CA LEU A 894 -11.74 16.19 -5.65
C LEU A 894 -10.99 14.96 -6.12
N MET A 895 -10.34 15.04 -7.28
CA MET A 895 -9.42 14.03 -7.76
C MET A 895 -8.10 14.67 -8.16
N ALA A 896 -7.02 14.30 -7.49
CA ALA A 896 -5.67 14.69 -7.88
C ALA A 896 -4.99 13.53 -8.59
N MET A 897 -4.18 13.82 -9.61
CA MET A 897 -3.43 12.81 -10.34
C MET A 897 -1.98 13.25 -10.53
N VAL A 898 -1.09 12.26 -10.53
CA VAL A 898 0.27 12.36 -11.08
C VAL A 898 0.40 11.29 -12.16
N GLU A 899 0.84 11.69 -13.35
CA GLU A 899 1.10 10.78 -14.46
C GLU A 899 2.52 10.95 -14.98
N LYS A 900 3.11 9.86 -15.50
CA LYS A 900 4.36 9.89 -16.25
C LYS A 900 4.05 9.88 -17.75
N ARG A 901 4.57 10.89 -18.46
CA ARG A 901 4.36 11.11 -19.89
C ARG A 901 5.69 11.46 -20.55
N ASN A 902 6.15 10.66 -21.52
CA ASN A 902 7.44 10.84 -22.20
C ASN A 902 8.63 11.02 -21.24
N GLY A 903 8.65 10.25 -20.15
CA GLY A 903 9.70 10.32 -19.12
C GLY A 903 9.57 11.49 -18.13
N LYS A 904 8.61 12.41 -18.32
CA LYS A 904 8.36 13.58 -17.48
C LYS A 904 7.13 13.34 -16.60
N LEU A 905 7.13 13.89 -15.38
CA LEU A 905 5.98 13.82 -14.49
C LEU A 905 5.07 15.04 -14.69
N ARG A 906 3.76 14.78 -14.79
CA ARG A 906 2.71 15.78 -14.91
C ARG A 906 1.73 15.62 -13.77
N SER A 907 1.26 16.74 -13.24
CA SER A 907 0.39 16.79 -12.07
C SER A 907 -0.88 17.57 -12.40
N THR A 908 -2.01 17.06 -11.96
CA THR A 908 -3.32 17.67 -12.23
C THR A 908 -4.22 17.63 -11.00
N LEU A 909 -5.21 18.52 -10.98
CA LEU A 909 -6.27 18.58 -9.98
C LEU A 909 -7.62 18.74 -10.70
N ASP A 910 -8.56 17.86 -10.40
CA ASP A 910 -9.92 17.82 -10.94
C ASP A 910 -10.95 18.13 -9.83
N LEU A 911 -11.69 19.21 -10.01
CA LEU A 911 -12.80 19.73 -9.24
C LEU A 911 -14.10 18.98 -9.61
N ARG A 912 -14.16 17.70 -9.25
CA ARG A 912 -15.27 16.78 -9.63
C ARG A 912 -16.64 17.29 -9.18
N SER A 913 -16.73 17.81 -7.94
CA SER A 913 -17.87 18.56 -7.41
C SER A 913 -17.40 19.34 -6.19
N VAL A 914 -17.27 20.65 -6.30
CA VAL A 914 -16.69 21.50 -5.25
C VAL A 914 -17.63 22.57 -4.73
N GLU A 915 -18.80 22.67 -5.36
CA GLU A 915 -19.76 23.74 -5.18
C GLU A 915 -20.39 23.68 -3.79
N ALA A 916 -20.62 24.85 -3.20
CA ALA A 916 -21.36 24.96 -1.95
C ALA A 916 -22.88 24.85 -2.16
N ASP A 917 -23.56 24.45 -1.08
CA ASP A 917 -25.00 24.61 -0.88
C ASP A 917 -25.23 26.00 -0.27
N VAL A 918 -25.72 26.93 -1.11
CA VAL A 918 -25.86 28.36 -0.76
C VAL A 918 -27.33 28.71 -0.53
N TYR A 919 -27.59 29.46 0.53
CA TYR A 919 -28.91 29.90 0.96
C TYR A 919 -28.92 31.41 1.18
N GLY A 920 -29.92 32.09 0.64
CA GLY A 920 -30.06 33.54 0.68
C GLY A 920 -31.06 34.00 -0.37
N LYS A 921 -31.02 35.30 -0.71
CA LYS A 921 -31.79 35.81 -1.85
C LYS A 921 -31.26 35.18 -3.14
N LYS A 922 -32.15 34.95 -4.11
CA LYS A 922 -31.84 34.21 -5.33
C LYS A 922 -30.69 34.85 -6.12
N GLU A 923 -30.71 36.18 -6.22
CA GLU A 923 -29.72 36.98 -6.95
C GLU A 923 -28.34 36.92 -6.28
N ASP A 924 -28.30 36.96 -4.95
CA ASP A 924 -27.08 36.85 -4.15
C ASP A 924 -26.48 35.44 -4.23
N VAL A 925 -27.34 34.41 -4.23
CA VAL A 925 -26.95 33.01 -4.45
C VAL A 925 -26.35 32.81 -5.84
N HIS A 926 -26.97 33.36 -6.89
CA HIS A 926 -26.44 33.27 -8.25
C HIS A 926 -25.08 33.98 -8.37
N SER A 927 -24.96 35.16 -7.77
CA SER A 927 -23.71 35.93 -7.74
C SER A 927 -22.61 35.17 -7.01
N PHE A 928 -22.93 34.57 -5.86
CA PHE A 928 -22.01 33.71 -5.12
C PHE A 928 -21.51 32.55 -5.99
N ASN A 929 -22.41 31.81 -6.66
CA ASN A 929 -22.05 30.64 -7.46
C ASN A 929 -21.15 30.99 -8.65
N LEU A 930 -21.41 32.12 -9.31
CA LEU A 930 -20.59 32.59 -10.42
C LEU A 930 -19.18 33.00 -9.94
N MET A 931 -19.12 33.76 -8.85
CA MET A 931 -17.87 34.23 -8.24
C MET A 931 -17.02 33.07 -7.70
N ASP A 932 -17.64 32.11 -7.02
CA ASP A 932 -16.96 30.92 -6.49
C ASP A 932 -16.41 30.03 -7.61
N GLY A 933 -17.15 29.86 -8.71
CA GLY A 933 -16.66 29.13 -9.88
C GLY A 933 -15.45 29.79 -10.54
N LEU A 934 -15.50 31.12 -10.73
CA LEU A 934 -14.37 31.88 -11.30
C LEU A 934 -13.14 31.82 -10.41
N TYR A 935 -13.33 31.98 -9.10
CA TYR A 935 -12.25 31.87 -8.12
C TYR A 935 -11.69 30.44 -8.06
N SER A 936 -12.55 29.42 -8.09
CA SER A 936 -12.16 28.02 -8.07
C SER A 936 -11.23 27.69 -9.23
N SER A 937 -11.47 28.26 -10.43
CA SER A 937 -10.59 28.07 -11.58
C SER A 937 -9.19 28.71 -11.40
N LYS A 938 -9.05 29.74 -10.56
CA LYS A 938 -7.74 30.29 -10.19
C LYS A 938 -7.09 29.49 -9.05
N ALA A 939 -7.91 29.08 -8.07
CA ALA A 939 -7.45 28.32 -6.92
C ALA A 939 -6.92 26.93 -7.29
N GLU A 940 -7.48 26.29 -8.32
CA GLU A 940 -6.97 25.02 -8.85
C GLU A 940 -5.54 25.14 -9.36
N ALA A 941 -5.22 26.18 -10.16
CA ALA A 941 -3.85 26.38 -10.65
C ALA A 941 -2.89 26.77 -9.53
N ALA A 942 -3.30 27.64 -8.62
CA ALA A 942 -2.50 28.00 -7.44
C ALA A 942 -2.20 26.80 -6.54
N SER A 943 -3.08 25.79 -6.53
CA SER A 943 -2.91 24.57 -5.74
C SER A 943 -1.99 23.54 -6.39
N VAL A 944 -1.62 23.71 -7.66
CA VAL A 944 -0.78 22.78 -8.42
C VAL A 944 0.60 23.45 -8.68
N PRO A 945 1.73 22.79 -8.38
CA PRO A 945 3.05 23.36 -8.68
C PRO A 945 3.23 23.66 -10.16
N HIS A 946 3.49 24.92 -10.56
CA HIS A 946 3.49 25.36 -11.96
C HIS A 946 2.17 25.07 -12.72
N GLY A 947 1.04 25.06 -12.01
CA GLY A 947 -0.27 24.84 -12.60
C GLY A 947 -0.66 25.95 -13.57
N LYS A 948 -1.19 25.56 -14.72
CA LYS A 948 -1.91 26.45 -15.64
C LYS A 948 -3.42 26.21 -15.46
N ASP A 949 -4.17 27.29 -15.27
CA ASP A 949 -5.63 27.26 -15.33
C ASP A 949 -6.12 27.53 -16.76
N LEU A 950 -7.43 27.44 -16.96
CA LEU A 950 -8.07 27.75 -18.23
C LEU A 950 -7.69 29.13 -18.77
N PHE A 951 -7.67 30.15 -17.91
CA PHE A 951 -7.37 31.51 -18.33
C PHE A 951 -5.91 31.66 -18.73
N SER A 952 -4.97 30.98 -18.06
CA SER A 952 -3.57 30.92 -18.48
C SER A 952 -3.45 30.35 -19.89
N LEU A 953 -4.16 29.26 -20.21
CA LEU A 953 -4.16 28.67 -21.56
C LEU A 953 -4.70 29.64 -22.61
N TRP A 954 -5.80 30.33 -22.29
CA TRP A 954 -6.36 31.30 -23.22
C TRP A 954 -5.38 32.47 -23.46
N MET A 955 -4.69 32.96 -22.43
CA MET A 955 -3.76 34.09 -22.52
C MET A 955 -2.49 33.81 -23.34
N GLU A 956 -2.19 32.55 -23.69
CA GLU A 956 -1.12 32.21 -24.64
C GLU A 956 -1.47 32.59 -26.09
N LYS A 957 -2.75 32.88 -26.38
CA LYS A 957 -3.20 33.32 -27.71
C LYS A 957 -2.88 34.80 -27.93
N LYS A 958 -2.24 35.12 -29.07
CA LYS A 958 -1.88 36.50 -29.47
C LYS A 958 -3.07 37.47 -29.52
N ARG A 959 -4.28 36.98 -29.84
CA ARG A 959 -5.55 37.72 -29.82
C ARG A 959 -6.65 36.78 -29.30
N MET A 960 -7.46 37.22 -28.34
CA MET A 960 -8.49 36.38 -27.71
C MET A 960 -9.89 36.98 -27.93
N PHE A 961 -10.72 36.25 -28.67
CA PHE A 961 -12.16 36.51 -28.78
C PHE A 961 -12.92 35.32 -28.19
N LEU A 962 -13.95 35.56 -27.39
CA LEU A 962 -14.77 34.51 -26.80
C LEU A 962 -16.12 34.42 -27.52
N THR A 963 -16.56 33.19 -27.74
CA THR A 963 -17.86 32.83 -28.30
C THR A 963 -18.70 32.17 -27.22
N ILE A 964 -19.96 32.55 -27.13
CA ILE A 964 -20.89 32.05 -26.13
C ILE A 964 -21.97 31.27 -26.84
N LEU A 965 -22.20 30.05 -26.37
CA LEU A 965 -23.15 29.12 -26.96
C LEU A 965 -24.29 28.92 -25.96
N PRO A 966 -25.34 29.77 -26.01
CA PRO A 966 -26.40 29.81 -25.01
C PRO A 966 -27.48 28.73 -25.20
N LYS A 967 -27.63 28.16 -26.40
CA LYS A 967 -28.66 27.14 -26.70
C LYS A 967 -28.11 26.01 -27.57
N LYS A 968 -28.75 24.84 -27.49
CA LYS A 968 -28.46 23.62 -28.26
C LYS A 968 -28.45 23.85 -29.78
N GLU A 969 -29.33 24.72 -30.29
CA GLU A 969 -29.52 25.00 -31.72
C GLU A 969 -28.29 25.67 -32.38
N TYR A 970 -27.58 26.55 -31.65
CA TYR A 970 -26.37 27.23 -32.13
C TYR A 970 -25.10 26.37 -32.05
N ARG A 971 -25.19 25.17 -31.47
CA ARG A 971 -24.04 24.26 -31.34
C ARG A 971 -23.79 23.43 -32.58
N SER A 972 -24.73 23.35 -33.52
CA SER A 972 -24.55 22.63 -34.78
C SER A 972 -23.33 23.14 -35.57
N VAL A 973 -23.09 24.46 -35.58
CA VAL A 973 -21.92 25.10 -36.18
C VAL A 973 -20.63 24.76 -35.40
N ALA A 974 -20.67 24.87 -34.07
CA ALA A 974 -19.54 24.51 -33.21
C ALA A 974 -19.17 23.03 -33.32
N LEU A 975 -20.15 22.12 -33.40
CA LEU A 975 -19.95 20.68 -33.56
C LEU A 975 -19.37 20.33 -34.93
N LYS A 976 -19.81 21.01 -36.01
CA LYS A 976 -19.20 20.88 -37.34
C LYS A 976 -17.74 21.34 -37.33
N MET A 977 -17.45 22.47 -36.71
CA MET A 977 -16.08 22.98 -36.53
C MET A 977 -15.23 22.02 -35.70
N MET A 978 -15.75 21.51 -34.58
CA MET A 978 -15.06 20.55 -33.73
C MET A 978 -14.76 19.24 -34.47
N LYS A 979 -15.70 18.74 -35.28
CA LYS A 979 -15.48 17.57 -36.13
C LYS A 979 -14.37 17.81 -37.15
N LYS A 980 -14.35 18.99 -37.78
CA LYS A 980 -13.30 19.41 -38.73
C LYS A 980 -11.93 19.56 -38.05
N ASN A 981 -11.90 20.12 -36.84
CA ASN A 981 -10.67 20.39 -36.07
C ASN A 981 -10.17 19.16 -35.30
N GLY A 982 -10.76 17.98 -35.51
CA GLY A 982 -10.27 16.72 -34.93
C GLY A 982 -10.58 16.52 -33.44
N PHE A 983 -11.65 17.15 -32.92
CA PHE A 983 -12.08 16.90 -31.54
C PHE A 983 -12.61 15.48 -31.34
N ASP A 984 -12.28 14.91 -30.19
CA ASP A 984 -12.75 13.59 -29.77
C ASP A 984 -14.29 13.48 -29.77
N LYS A 985 -14.79 12.29 -30.11
CA LYS A 985 -16.24 12.00 -30.17
C LYS A 985 -16.95 12.32 -28.85
N GLU A 986 -16.34 11.95 -27.73
CA GLU A 986 -16.91 12.14 -26.39
C GLU A 986 -17.01 13.63 -26.00
N VAL A 987 -16.05 14.46 -26.42
CA VAL A 987 -16.10 15.93 -26.22
C VAL A 987 -17.21 16.53 -27.09
N ARG A 988 -17.37 16.05 -28.33
CA ARG A 988 -18.48 16.46 -29.20
C ARG A 988 -19.83 16.02 -28.65
N GLU A 989 -19.97 14.78 -28.16
CA GLU A 989 -21.19 14.27 -27.52
C GLU A 989 -21.56 15.08 -26.27
N ARG A 990 -20.57 15.54 -25.48
CA ARG A 990 -20.78 16.46 -24.36
C ARG A 990 -21.36 17.80 -24.80
N PHE A 991 -20.79 18.39 -25.85
CA PHE A 991 -21.32 19.63 -26.45
C PHE A 991 -22.70 19.42 -27.09
N GLU A 992 -23.04 18.21 -27.51
CA GLU A 992 -24.36 17.92 -28.10
C GLU A 992 -25.44 17.68 -27.03
N SER A 993 -25.10 16.99 -25.94
CA SER A 993 -26.03 16.54 -24.90
C SER A 993 -26.22 17.52 -23.73
N SER A 994 -25.24 18.40 -23.47
CA SER A 994 -25.29 19.32 -22.33
C SER A 994 -26.38 20.38 -22.47
N ASP A 995 -26.99 20.81 -21.38
CA ASP A 995 -27.92 21.94 -21.29
C ASP A 995 -27.23 23.25 -20.87
N LYS A 996 -25.94 23.19 -20.52
CA LYS A 996 -25.17 24.32 -19.98
C LYS A 996 -24.81 25.37 -21.04
N VAL A 997 -24.65 26.61 -20.62
CA VAL A 997 -24.06 27.66 -21.45
C VAL A 997 -22.55 27.41 -21.56
N MET A 998 -22.04 27.34 -22.80
CA MET A 998 -20.60 27.12 -23.05
C MET A 998 -19.92 28.42 -23.48
N ILE A 999 -18.73 28.70 -22.93
CA ILE A 999 -17.87 29.81 -23.36
C ILE A 999 -16.58 29.23 -23.92
N ILE A 1000 -16.34 29.43 -25.22
CA ILE A 1000 -15.18 28.91 -25.95
C ILE A 1000 -14.40 30.05 -26.62
N PRO A 1001 -13.09 29.90 -26.86
CA PRO A 1001 -12.37 30.77 -27.79
C PRO A 1001 -13.01 30.76 -29.20
N LYS A 1002 -12.93 31.86 -29.93
CA LYS A 1002 -13.39 31.96 -31.34
C LYS A 1002 -12.68 30.93 -32.23
N ASP A 1003 -11.36 30.82 -32.09
CA ASP A 1003 -10.53 29.82 -32.79
C ASP A 1003 -10.38 28.57 -31.91
N PHE A 1004 -11.50 27.89 -31.62
CA PHE A 1004 -11.52 26.74 -30.71
C PHE A 1004 -10.84 25.51 -31.34
N SER A 1005 -9.82 25.01 -30.66
CA SER A 1005 -9.00 23.87 -31.05
C SER A 1005 -8.99 22.78 -29.96
N PRO A 1006 -8.60 21.54 -30.27
CA PRO A 1006 -8.52 20.46 -29.27
C PRO A 1006 -7.53 20.71 -28.11
N LYS A 1007 -6.72 21.76 -28.21
CA LYS A 1007 -5.78 22.19 -27.15
C LYS A 1007 -6.38 23.26 -26.23
N ASP A 1008 -7.59 23.74 -26.52
CA ASP A 1008 -8.28 24.76 -25.75
C ASP A 1008 -9.24 24.16 -24.74
N GLY A 1009 -9.30 24.79 -23.56
CA GLY A 1009 -10.38 24.55 -22.61
C GLY A 1009 -11.57 25.48 -22.82
N TRP A 1010 -12.64 25.28 -22.06
CA TRP A 1010 -13.87 26.07 -22.10
C TRP A 1010 -14.48 26.27 -20.71
N LEU A 1011 -15.43 27.21 -20.57
CA LEU A 1011 -16.26 27.33 -19.37
C LEU A 1011 -17.64 26.72 -19.62
N GLU A 1012 -18.21 26.12 -18.58
CA GLU A 1012 -19.61 25.73 -18.56
C GLU A 1012 -20.33 26.45 -17.42
N ILE A 1013 -21.52 26.96 -17.71
CA ILE A 1013 -22.39 27.63 -16.74
C ILE A 1013 -23.74 26.93 -16.74
N ASP A 1014 -24.17 26.48 -15.57
CA ASP A 1014 -25.52 25.99 -15.34
C ASP A 1014 -26.49 27.20 -15.35
N PRO A 1015 -27.46 27.26 -16.29
CA PRO A 1015 -28.30 28.44 -16.48
C PRO A 1015 -29.31 28.66 -15.35
N GLU A 1016 -29.60 27.66 -14.52
CA GLU A 1016 -30.55 27.77 -13.41
C GLU A 1016 -29.86 28.21 -12.13
N SER A 1017 -28.73 27.59 -11.80
CA SER A 1017 -28.01 27.80 -10.55
C SER A 1017 -26.83 28.77 -10.67
N TYR A 1018 -26.43 29.13 -11.89
CA TYR A 1018 -25.26 29.98 -12.18
C TYR A 1018 -23.93 29.38 -11.71
N ARG A 1019 -23.90 28.07 -11.45
CA ARG A 1019 -22.67 27.35 -11.12
C ARG A 1019 -21.78 27.31 -12.35
N LEU A 1020 -20.56 27.80 -12.19
CA LEU A 1020 -19.56 27.90 -13.24
C LEU A 1020 -18.43 26.91 -12.98
N VAL A 1021 -17.98 26.23 -14.03
CA VAL A 1021 -16.83 25.32 -13.96
C VAL A 1021 -15.92 25.52 -15.18
N SER A 1022 -14.61 25.52 -14.94
CA SER A 1022 -13.57 25.46 -15.97
C SER A 1022 -13.40 24.03 -16.45
N VAL A 1023 -13.30 23.83 -17.77
CA VAL A 1023 -13.02 22.51 -18.35
C VAL A 1023 -11.75 22.60 -19.19
N LEU A 1024 -10.78 21.76 -18.84
CA LEU A 1024 -9.52 21.65 -19.55
C LEU A 1024 -9.68 20.89 -20.88
N PRO A 1025 -8.71 20.99 -21.79
CA PRO A 1025 -8.77 20.29 -23.09
C PRO A 1025 -8.92 18.76 -22.96
N ASN A 1026 -8.43 18.19 -21.87
CA ASN A 1026 -8.54 16.77 -21.56
C ASN A 1026 -9.87 16.38 -20.86
N GLY A 1027 -10.81 17.32 -20.71
CA GLY A 1027 -12.13 17.10 -20.11
C GLY A 1027 -12.17 17.09 -18.58
N MET A 1028 -11.06 17.38 -17.89
CA MET A 1028 -11.05 17.58 -16.43
C MET A 1028 -11.66 18.93 -16.06
N TYR A 1029 -12.35 19.00 -14.92
CA TYR A 1029 -12.79 20.28 -14.33
C TYR A 1029 -11.64 20.82 -13.50
N GLY A 1030 -10.69 21.59 -14.03
CA GLY A 1030 -9.41 21.63 -13.32
C GLY A 1030 -8.30 22.55 -13.81
N ALA A 1031 -7.17 22.45 -13.11
CA ALA A 1031 -5.86 22.91 -13.58
C ALA A 1031 -4.91 21.74 -13.85
N MET A 1032 -3.96 22.00 -14.76
CA MET A 1032 -2.93 21.04 -15.16
C MET A 1032 -1.56 21.70 -15.24
N THR A 1033 -0.49 20.96 -14.94
CA THR A 1033 0.86 21.39 -15.30
C THR A 1033 1.16 21.04 -16.75
N GLU A 1034 1.87 21.92 -17.45
CA GLU A 1034 2.51 21.59 -18.74
C GLU A 1034 4.03 21.43 -18.63
N THR A 1035 4.63 21.87 -17.52
CA THR A 1035 6.07 21.86 -17.29
C THR A 1035 6.49 20.80 -16.25
N ILE A 1036 7.71 20.31 -16.43
CA ILE A 1036 8.33 19.11 -15.86
C ILE A 1036 8.42 19.18 -14.33
N LEU A 1037 7.81 18.24 -13.61
CA LEU A 1037 8.22 17.94 -12.24
C LEU A 1037 9.51 17.10 -12.30
N THR A 1038 10.65 17.68 -11.90
CA THR A 1038 11.89 16.92 -11.65
C THR A 1038 11.81 16.26 -10.27
N GLN A 1039 12.60 15.20 -10.06
CA GLN A 1039 12.64 14.47 -8.77
C GLN A 1039 13.05 15.39 -7.60
N GLU A 1040 13.92 16.36 -7.87
CA GLU A 1040 14.38 17.39 -6.93
C GLU A 1040 13.27 18.41 -6.58
N ASN A 1041 12.43 18.77 -7.56
CA ASN A 1041 11.28 19.66 -7.34
C ASN A 1041 10.21 19.00 -6.46
N ILE A 1042 10.00 17.68 -6.58
CA ILE A 1042 9.03 16.94 -5.75
C ILE A 1042 9.48 16.88 -4.28
N GLU A 1043 10.77 16.66 -4.03
CA GLU A 1043 11.33 16.62 -2.68
C GLU A 1043 11.28 17.99 -2.00
N THR A 1044 11.61 19.06 -2.75
CA THR A 1044 11.56 20.44 -2.27
C THR A 1044 10.12 20.92 -2.05
N THR A 1045 9.21 20.60 -2.97
CA THR A 1045 7.77 20.86 -2.82
C THR A 1045 7.22 20.15 -1.59
N THR A 1046 7.47 18.85 -1.43
CA THR A 1046 6.97 18.10 -0.26
C THR A 1046 7.38 18.72 1.08
N ARG A 1047 8.56 19.32 1.18
CA ARG A 1047 9.07 19.97 2.39
C ARG A 1047 8.54 21.38 2.64
N TYR A 1048 8.50 22.23 1.61
CA TYR A 1048 8.27 23.67 1.80
C TYR A 1048 6.90 24.16 1.35
N PHE A 1049 6.12 23.31 0.68
CA PHE A 1049 4.94 23.74 -0.08
C PHE A 1049 3.86 24.41 0.77
N LEU A 1050 3.57 23.95 2.00
CA LEU A 1050 2.55 24.64 2.81
C LEU A 1050 2.95 26.04 3.31
N GLY A 1051 4.25 26.31 3.51
CA GLY A 1051 4.72 27.67 3.85
C GLY A 1051 4.60 28.65 2.67
N LEU A 1052 4.75 28.17 1.44
CA LEU A 1052 4.50 28.92 0.21
C LEU A 1052 3.01 29.34 0.07
N LEU A 1053 2.08 28.60 0.69
CA LEU A 1053 0.62 28.87 0.60
C LEU A 1053 0.21 30.09 1.38
N ILE A 1054 0.80 30.32 2.55
CA ILE A 1054 0.49 31.49 3.36
C ILE A 1054 0.90 32.76 2.59
N GLY A 1055 2.04 32.73 1.89
CA GLY A 1055 2.51 33.82 1.03
C GLY A 1055 1.72 33.99 -0.27
N SER A 1056 1.40 32.91 -0.99
CA SER A 1056 0.64 32.98 -2.25
C SER A 1056 -0.85 33.32 -2.06
N ASN A 1057 -1.45 32.95 -0.93
CA ASN A 1057 -2.80 33.37 -0.53
C ASN A 1057 -2.90 34.90 -0.37
N ILE A 1058 -1.86 35.53 0.20
CA ILE A 1058 -1.80 37.01 0.30
C ILE A 1058 -1.72 37.64 -1.09
N ALA A 1059 -1.02 37.03 -2.05
CA ALA A 1059 -0.90 37.59 -3.40
C ALA A 1059 -2.16 37.40 -4.26
N VAL A 1060 -2.65 36.16 -4.42
CA VAL A 1060 -3.79 35.83 -5.32
C VAL A 1060 -5.12 36.29 -4.72
N GLY A 1061 -5.31 36.06 -3.42
CA GLY A 1061 -6.50 36.49 -2.70
C GLY A 1061 -6.64 38.01 -2.71
N SER A 1062 -5.57 38.76 -2.51
CA SER A 1062 -5.63 40.22 -2.56
C SER A 1062 -5.95 40.74 -3.97
N VAL A 1063 -5.29 40.24 -5.01
CA VAL A 1063 -5.55 40.71 -6.39
C VAL A 1063 -6.99 40.46 -6.84
N ILE A 1064 -7.56 39.28 -6.56
CA ILE A 1064 -8.96 38.96 -6.93
C ILE A 1064 -9.96 39.74 -6.06
N ASN A 1065 -9.68 39.89 -4.77
CA ASN A 1065 -10.53 40.62 -3.83
C ASN A 1065 -10.48 42.16 -4.05
N TYR A 1066 -9.39 42.69 -4.59
CA TYR A 1066 -9.32 44.08 -5.06
C TYR A 1066 -9.99 44.27 -6.44
N ALA A 1067 -9.90 43.30 -7.33
CA ALA A 1067 -10.43 43.43 -8.70
C ALA A 1067 -11.94 43.22 -8.82
N LEU A 1068 -12.53 42.35 -7.99
CA LEU A 1068 -13.96 42.03 -8.05
C LEU A 1068 -14.79 42.73 -6.98
N LEU A 1069 -14.16 43.32 -5.97
CA LEU A 1069 -14.79 43.42 -4.66
C LEU A 1069 -14.52 44.74 -3.90
N GLY A 1070 -13.97 45.78 -4.56
CA GLY A 1070 -13.83 47.14 -4.05
C GLY A 1070 -14.19 48.21 -5.10
N GLU A 1071 -15.42 48.75 -5.00
CA GLU A 1071 -16.03 50.05 -5.43
C GLU A 1071 -15.41 50.88 -6.60
N GLU A 1072 -16.11 51.63 -7.45
CA GLU A 1072 -17.51 51.98 -7.76
C GLU A 1072 -17.56 52.29 -9.29
N THR A 1073 -18.68 52.00 -9.96
CA THR A 1073 -19.04 52.21 -11.39
C THR A 1073 -18.56 51.21 -12.47
N PHE A 1074 -19.50 50.88 -13.37
CA PHE A 1074 -19.47 49.88 -14.44
C PHE A 1074 -18.36 50.07 -15.49
N GLU A 1075 -18.12 51.30 -15.95
CA GLU A 1075 -17.05 51.60 -16.92
C GLU A 1075 -15.65 51.38 -16.33
N LYS A 1076 -15.48 51.64 -15.03
CA LYS A 1076 -14.22 51.37 -14.32
C LYS A 1076 -14.01 49.89 -14.07
N LEU A 1077 -15.08 49.10 -13.90
CA LEU A 1077 -14.99 47.63 -13.76
C LEU A 1077 -14.61 46.96 -15.10
N LYS A 1078 -15.13 47.46 -16.23
CA LYS A 1078 -14.75 47.03 -17.59
C LYS A 1078 -13.29 47.36 -17.90
N ALA A 1079 -12.86 48.58 -17.61
CA ALA A 1079 -11.46 49.00 -17.73
C ALA A 1079 -10.52 48.22 -16.80
N LYS A 1080 -10.94 47.95 -15.55
CA LYS A 1080 -10.14 47.18 -14.57
C LYS A 1080 -10.15 45.67 -14.82
N SER A 1081 -11.18 45.09 -15.42
CA SER A 1081 -11.17 43.69 -15.88
C SER A 1081 -10.18 43.51 -17.04
N HIS A 1082 -10.13 44.50 -17.94
CA HIS A 1082 -9.11 44.60 -18.98
C HIS A 1082 -7.70 44.82 -18.39
N LYS A 1083 -7.60 45.64 -17.33
CA LYS A 1083 -6.36 45.84 -16.55
C LYS A 1083 -5.95 44.59 -15.75
N LEU A 1084 -6.89 43.81 -15.24
CA LEU A 1084 -6.67 42.54 -14.53
C LEU A 1084 -6.16 41.48 -15.50
N ALA A 1085 -6.71 41.41 -16.72
CA ALA A 1085 -6.16 40.57 -17.79
C ALA A 1085 -4.71 40.99 -18.15
N LYS A 1086 -4.41 42.30 -18.19
CA LYS A 1086 -3.04 42.83 -18.36
C LYS A 1086 -2.12 42.51 -17.16
N VAL A 1087 -2.58 42.66 -15.92
CA VAL A 1087 -1.83 42.35 -14.69
C VAL A 1087 -1.57 40.84 -14.57
N LEU A 1088 -2.55 40.01 -14.90
CA LEU A 1088 -2.39 38.55 -14.99
C LEU A 1088 -1.39 38.16 -16.09
N GLY A 1089 -1.39 38.88 -17.22
CA GLY A 1089 -0.36 38.76 -18.27
C GLY A 1089 1.04 39.15 -17.79
N CYS A 1090 1.17 40.25 -17.02
CA CYS A 1090 2.45 40.67 -16.42
C CYS A 1090 2.96 39.72 -15.33
N TYR A 1091 2.06 39.14 -14.52
CA TYR A 1091 2.40 38.18 -13.48
C TYR A 1091 2.87 36.84 -14.07
N ALA A 1092 2.21 36.37 -15.14
CA ALA A 1092 2.62 35.18 -15.87
C ALA A 1092 4.01 35.36 -16.52
N LYS A 1093 4.28 36.54 -17.11
CA LYS A 1093 5.57 36.90 -17.71
C LYS A 1093 6.72 37.04 -16.69
N LYS A 1094 6.43 37.52 -15.47
CA LYS A 1094 7.40 37.58 -14.35
C LYS A 1094 7.72 36.19 -13.77
N PHE A 1095 6.80 35.22 -13.88
CA PHE A 1095 7.02 33.85 -13.43
C PHE A 1095 7.88 33.03 -14.40
N GLU A 1096 7.81 33.31 -15.71
CA GLU A 1096 8.70 32.70 -16.71
C GLU A 1096 10.16 33.16 -16.58
N THR A 1097 10.39 34.38 -16.09
CA THR A 1097 11.74 34.98 -15.98
C THR A 1097 12.45 34.70 -14.64
N ALA A 1098 11.74 34.24 -13.62
CA ALA A 1098 12.28 33.96 -12.28
C ALA A 1098 12.80 32.50 -12.09
N ALA A 1099 13.09 31.79 -13.17
CA ALA A 1099 13.61 30.41 -13.15
C ALA A 1099 15.06 30.27 -12.64
N GLY A 1100 15.65 31.32 -12.05
CA GLY A 1100 16.98 31.33 -11.42
C GLY A 1100 16.90 31.60 -9.92
N ASP A 1101 17.21 30.57 -9.12
CA ASP A 1101 17.41 30.54 -7.66
C ASP A 1101 16.30 31.15 -6.74
N PRO A 1102 15.32 30.34 -6.29
CA PRO A 1102 14.11 30.83 -5.61
C PRO A 1102 14.26 31.13 -4.10
N ILE A 1103 15.35 30.71 -3.45
CA ILE A 1103 15.42 30.70 -1.98
C ILE A 1103 15.86 32.06 -1.39
N ARG A 1104 16.72 32.80 -2.11
CA ARG A 1104 17.24 34.10 -1.64
C ARG A 1104 16.25 35.25 -1.91
N THR A 1105 15.58 35.19 -3.06
CA THR A 1105 14.67 36.24 -3.55
C THR A 1105 13.32 36.21 -2.83
N ALA A 1106 12.80 35.02 -2.50
CA ALA A 1106 11.56 34.90 -1.71
C ALA A 1106 11.74 35.33 -0.25
N LYS A 1107 12.92 35.08 0.34
CA LYS A 1107 13.27 35.55 1.69
C LYS A 1107 13.44 37.06 1.77
N SER A 1108 14.06 37.70 0.77
CA SER A 1108 14.20 39.17 0.78
C SER A 1108 12.86 39.85 0.49
N ALA A 1109 12.09 39.36 -0.49
CA ALA A 1109 10.78 39.91 -0.82
C ALA A 1109 9.76 39.76 0.33
N ALA A 1110 9.78 38.65 1.07
CA ALA A 1110 8.95 38.48 2.27
C ALA A 1110 9.40 39.40 3.42
N LYS A 1111 10.71 39.65 3.57
CA LYS A 1111 11.25 40.54 4.62
C LYS A 1111 10.93 42.01 4.34
N ASP A 1112 10.91 42.41 3.07
CA ASP A 1112 10.54 43.78 2.65
C ASP A 1112 9.02 43.99 2.67
N ALA A 1113 8.21 42.97 2.36
CA ALA A 1113 6.75 43.04 2.38
C ALA A 1113 6.13 42.99 3.79
N ILE A 1114 6.83 42.43 4.77
CA ILE A 1114 6.37 42.37 6.17
C ILE A 1114 6.67 43.70 6.92
N GLY A 1115 7.51 44.58 6.37
CA GLY A 1115 8.01 45.76 7.06
C GLY A 1115 7.17 47.05 6.97
N LYS A 1116 6.25 47.19 6.01
CA LYS A 1116 5.46 48.44 5.84
C LYS A 1116 4.04 48.16 5.35
N GLU A 1117 3.06 48.39 6.21
CA GLU A 1117 1.63 48.36 5.87
C GLU A 1117 1.25 49.50 4.91
N GLY A 1118 0.20 49.27 4.10
CA GLY A 1118 -0.64 50.29 3.48
C GLY A 1118 -0.14 50.95 2.21
N ASP A 1119 0.95 51.72 2.28
CA ASP A 1119 1.19 52.79 1.29
C ASP A 1119 2.18 52.45 0.18
N ALA A 1120 3.04 51.43 0.37
CA ALA A 1120 4.06 51.06 -0.62
C ALA A 1120 3.48 50.40 -1.88
N ILE A 1121 2.33 49.72 -1.78
CA ILE A 1121 1.71 49.01 -2.90
C ILE A 1121 1.02 49.98 -3.87
N SER A 1122 0.44 51.07 -3.37
CA SER A 1122 -0.16 52.10 -4.22
C SER A 1122 0.91 52.81 -5.06
N ASN A 1123 2.05 53.16 -4.44
CA ASN A 1123 3.17 53.81 -5.13
C ASN A 1123 3.91 52.89 -6.11
N MET A 1124 3.93 51.57 -5.87
CA MET A 1124 4.50 50.60 -6.81
C MET A 1124 3.58 50.34 -8.02
N ILE A 1125 2.26 50.44 -7.85
CA ILE A 1125 1.27 50.34 -8.93
C ILE A 1125 1.26 51.59 -9.82
N GLU A 1126 1.63 52.76 -9.30
CA GLU A 1126 1.72 53.98 -10.13
C GLU A 1126 3.07 54.10 -10.87
N SER A 1127 4.17 53.61 -10.30
CA SER A 1127 5.52 53.76 -10.88
C SER A 1127 5.98 52.64 -11.83
N THR A 1128 5.27 51.51 -11.92
CA THR A 1128 5.72 50.34 -12.70
C THR A 1128 4.91 50.06 -13.97
N PHE A 1129 3.94 50.91 -14.34
CA PHE A 1129 3.11 50.74 -15.54
C PHE A 1129 3.34 51.85 -16.56
N ASP A 1130 4.49 51.83 -17.23
CA ASP A 1130 4.59 52.36 -18.59
C ASP A 1130 4.84 51.19 -19.56
N CYS A 1131 3.76 50.75 -20.20
CA CYS A 1131 3.79 49.83 -21.32
C CYS A 1131 3.01 50.51 -22.45
N LYS A 1132 3.62 51.53 -23.05
CA LYS A 1132 3.20 52.06 -24.36
C LYS A 1132 3.70 51.12 -25.45
N ASP A 1133 2.75 50.59 -26.23
CA ASP A 1133 2.69 50.75 -27.70
C ASP A 1133 1.78 49.69 -28.34
N GLY A 1134 1.00 50.13 -29.34
CA GLY A 1134 0.40 49.24 -30.34
C GLY A 1134 -1.03 49.54 -30.82
N GLY A 1135 -1.32 50.79 -31.25
CA GLY A 1135 -2.12 51.13 -32.44
C GLY A 1135 -3.61 50.74 -32.53
N ASP A 1136 -4.47 51.76 -32.53
CA ASP A 1136 -5.79 51.74 -33.16
C ASP A 1136 -5.69 51.44 -34.66
N SER A 1137 -6.55 50.56 -35.16
CA SER A 1137 -7.06 50.60 -36.54
C SER A 1137 -8.43 49.96 -36.57
N ASP A 1138 -9.44 50.82 -36.78
CA ASP A 1138 -10.77 50.47 -37.24
C ASP A 1138 -10.75 50.11 -38.73
N ASP A 1139 -11.87 49.53 -39.17
CA ASP A 1139 -12.29 49.16 -40.53
C ASP A 1139 -11.75 47.86 -41.13
N ASP A 1140 -12.59 46.82 -41.04
CA ASP A 1140 -12.81 45.89 -42.16
C ASP A 1140 -14.22 45.26 -42.07
N GLU A 1141 -14.90 45.24 -43.23
CA GLU A 1141 -16.31 44.89 -43.43
C GLU A 1141 -16.71 43.50 -42.89
N LYS A 1142 -17.83 43.43 -42.16
CA LYS A 1142 -18.42 42.18 -41.68
C LYS A 1142 -19.33 41.54 -42.74
N PRO A 1143 -19.19 40.23 -43.04
CA PRO A 1143 -20.13 39.51 -43.90
C PRO A 1143 -21.57 39.49 -43.35
N LYS A 1144 -22.54 39.62 -44.27
CA LYS A 1144 -23.99 39.76 -44.02
C LYS A 1144 -24.64 38.59 -43.25
N GLU A 1145 -23.95 37.46 -43.12
CA GLU A 1145 -24.42 36.24 -42.45
C GLU A 1145 -24.28 36.24 -40.90
N TYR A 1146 -23.73 37.32 -40.32
CA TYR A 1146 -23.55 37.46 -38.87
C TYR A 1146 -24.53 38.43 -38.18
N LYS A 1147 -25.55 38.93 -38.91
CA LYS A 1147 -26.54 39.86 -38.34
C LYS A 1147 -27.50 39.25 -37.30
N ASP A 1148 -27.62 37.92 -37.28
CA ASP A 1148 -28.54 37.22 -36.35
C ASP A 1148 -27.86 36.70 -35.07
N PHE A 1149 -26.57 37.00 -34.85
CA PHE A 1149 -25.96 36.84 -33.53
C PHE A 1149 -26.44 37.96 -32.60
N VAL A 1150 -27.52 37.69 -31.87
CA VAL A 1150 -28.00 38.57 -30.81
C VAL A 1150 -26.90 38.77 -29.77
N ASN A 1151 -26.44 40.01 -29.68
CA ASN A 1151 -25.44 40.55 -28.75
C ASN A 1151 -25.56 39.96 -27.34
N PHE A 1152 -24.52 39.25 -26.89
CA PHE A 1152 -24.25 38.90 -25.49
C PHE A 1152 -24.30 40.11 -24.54
N GLY A 1153 -24.04 41.32 -25.07
CA GLY A 1153 -24.34 42.59 -24.40
C GLY A 1153 -25.75 42.60 -23.83
N LYS A 1154 -26.80 42.39 -24.64
CA LYS A 1154 -28.20 42.50 -24.17
C LYS A 1154 -28.61 41.46 -23.12
N GLY A 1155 -27.98 40.29 -23.07
CA GLY A 1155 -28.29 39.22 -22.10
C GLY A 1155 -27.61 39.43 -20.75
N ILE A 1156 -26.32 39.81 -20.76
CA ILE A 1156 -25.62 40.30 -19.57
C ILE A 1156 -26.23 41.63 -19.11
N ASP A 1157 -26.54 42.54 -20.02
CA ASP A 1157 -27.21 43.81 -19.74
C ASP A 1157 -28.61 43.57 -19.17
N HIS A 1158 -29.33 42.49 -19.54
CA HIS A 1158 -30.61 42.16 -18.90
C HIS A 1158 -30.44 41.61 -17.48
N ALA A 1159 -29.44 40.76 -17.24
CA ALA A 1159 -29.13 40.25 -15.89
C ALA A 1159 -28.55 41.35 -14.97
N ILE A 1160 -27.71 42.24 -15.50
CA ILE A 1160 -27.13 43.41 -14.82
C ILE A 1160 -28.16 44.56 -14.69
N SER A 1161 -29.04 44.78 -15.67
CA SER A 1161 -30.12 45.77 -15.59
C SER A 1161 -31.18 45.35 -14.57
N ASN A 1162 -31.51 44.06 -14.46
CA ASN A 1162 -32.38 43.57 -13.39
C ASN A 1162 -31.70 43.68 -12.00
N TYR A 1163 -30.37 43.55 -11.90
CA TYR A 1163 -29.61 43.84 -10.67
C TYR A 1163 -29.74 45.32 -10.23
N PHE A 1164 -29.77 46.28 -11.17
CA PHE A 1164 -29.93 47.71 -10.84
C PHE A 1164 -31.38 48.22 -10.77
N LYS A 1165 -32.37 47.47 -11.29
CA LYS A 1165 -33.80 47.85 -11.22
C LYS A 1165 -34.40 47.71 -9.81
N TYR A 1166 -33.76 46.92 -8.94
CA TYR A 1166 -34.11 46.77 -7.51
C TYR A 1166 -33.26 47.64 -6.57
N MET A 1167 -32.42 48.53 -7.12
CA MET A 1167 -31.67 49.57 -6.41
C MET A 1167 -32.30 50.98 -6.55
N LYS A 1168 -33.58 51.05 -6.96
CA LYS A 1168 -34.45 52.20 -6.75
C LYS A 1168 -35.45 51.92 -5.65
#